data_AF-A0A956QAA8-F1
#
_entry.id   AF-A0A956QAA8-F1
#
_cell.length_a   1.000
_cell.length_b   1.000
_cell.length_c   1.000
_cell.angle_alpha   90.00
_cell.angle_beta   90.00
_cell.angle_gamma   90.00
#
_symmetry.space_group_name_H-M   'P 1'
#
loop_
_entity.id
_entity.type
_entity.pdbx_description
1 polymer ?
#
loop_
_entity_poly.entity_id
_entity_poly.type
_entity_poly.pdbx_seq_one_letter_code
_entity_poly.pdbx_strand_id
1 'polypeptide(L)'
;MSTLNAAGNQGQTQVRRARGATTSAPPRQAEGPRPSRNEMRAQALANLRQREAAAPQGTAGKKTLAAQADRASQARGTTLTDPGAIINHELKSAGLDDDFNKLSPRGQQQYLALARELVADGTSVNTGGGKAEMPNFAEMTPEQRTQHQAEMGGTLARRNLMNLLEDGKLNDTDSQGRTLLSNLDHMRTDKYAKLDNKAALQATLSQVGMRAGPYGGQGSYASQNASEYTRISHELWSNGQTKLPNGDTIKTPTGPPEMPKGFGGIGMGMPGNPELMAVPRALSEYAKAQADKPENRAEFRERAAGLLQGDQRAAYDRLNPAQRNQVIDLATRPGERENAVLAKAFQSAPSTPNLNGSVTSLLGDGKLTQKDSQGRTLMDNLSAIRGDNEFLFDQTTNLLAGRPDHFAQASRSWTLPAEQKLRTDQPAEYARLIHGLTSGDHSVKMADGQVLKGAPAATGPFGGGLINPATLIPNAMAEGAMSSGKPLTMVNSNGETFEAQIQHVTTGKSGNEIYKVGVGDHQFWVNSEVGSDVRGSLLDLANFDSMTPDHLKGELRQVNLKKGSNPSDPQWAVKYGMPDFHSAATAGGHVINFWDGTSNVNETTFNHEMGHLIGARRGFTDSVYDKWNFTEDAGNVPIGWDDRIKKDGQSVSDYGDKAIGEDFAESWAHYMEARIQGTPAMTKFRTEHPNRFELVDRVYNDGDTW
;
A
#
# COMPACT_ATOMS: atom_id res chain seq x y z
N MET A 1 51.85 33.30 39.12
CA MET A 1 50.83 34.03 39.90
C MET A 1 49.86 32.97 40.41
N SER A 2 50.20 32.32 41.54
CA SER A 2 49.62 32.55 42.90
C SER A 2 48.18 32.01 42.99
N THR A 3 47.70 31.15 43.89
CA THR A 3 48.20 30.41 45.08
C THR A 3 47.04 29.49 45.54
N LEU A 4 47.28 28.20 45.84
CA LEU A 4 47.10 27.49 47.14
C LEU A 4 45.70 27.36 47.78
N ASN A 5 45.25 26.10 47.97
CA ASN A 5 44.88 25.41 49.24
C ASN A 5 44.16 24.08 48.89
N ALA A 6 44.71 22.88 49.05
CA ALA A 6 45.14 22.12 50.25
C ALA A 6 43.97 21.68 51.18
N ALA A 7 43.57 20.40 51.07
CA ALA A 7 43.62 19.35 52.10
C ALA A 7 42.34 19.28 52.97
N GLY A 8 41.74 18.15 53.35
CA GLY A 8 42.12 16.73 53.35
C GLY A 8 41.62 16.14 54.67
N ASN A 9 40.86 15.04 54.68
CA ASN A 9 40.81 14.18 55.86
C ASN A 9 40.41 12.72 55.53
N GLN A 10 41.14 11.81 56.17
CA GLN A 10 41.14 10.36 56.00
C GLN A 10 40.24 9.64 57.03
N GLY A 11 39.94 8.37 56.76
CA GLY A 11 39.48 7.36 57.73
C GLY A 11 38.54 6.34 57.07
N GLN A 12 39.00 5.17 56.64
CA GLN A 12 39.09 3.91 57.41
C GLN A 12 37.77 3.50 58.11
N THR A 13 37.29 2.27 58.22
CA THR A 13 37.58 0.92 57.69
C THR A 13 36.38 0.07 58.17
N GLN A 14 35.88 -0.82 57.30
CA GLN A 14 35.10 -2.06 57.53
C GLN A 14 34.07 -2.18 58.68
N VAL A 15 32.83 -2.56 58.33
CA VAL A 15 32.18 -3.78 58.89
C VAL A 15 31.32 -4.46 57.80
N ARG A 16 31.72 -5.67 57.43
CA ARG A 16 30.94 -6.64 56.65
C ARG A 16 29.73 -7.12 57.46
N ARG A 17 28.52 -7.12 56.86
CA ARG A 17 27.49 -8.12 57.14
C ARG A 17 26.90 -8.65 55.84
N ALA A 18 26.91 -9.97 55.77
CA ALA A 18 26.50 -10.81 54.68
C ALA A 18 24.97 -10.82 54.48
N ARG A 19 24.53 -10.83 53.22
CA ARG A 19 23.41 -11.67 52.75
C ARG A 19 23.75 -12.14 51.34
N GLY A 20 24.08 -13.42 51.25
CA GLY A 20 24.24 -14.13 49.98
C GLY A 20 22.87 -14.45 49.38
N ALA A 21 22.74 -14.18 48.09
CA ALA A 21 21.81 -14.87 47.21
C ALA A 21 22.62 -15.23 45.95
N THR A 22 23.18 -16.43 45.96
CA THR A 22 23.84 -17.04 44.81
C THR A 22 22.77 -17.55 43.86
N THR A 23 22.54 -16.84 42.75
CA THR A 23 21.91 -17.44 41.57
C THR A 23 23.02 -18.10 40.75
N SER A 24 23.17 -19.42 40.92
CA SER A 24 24.00 -20.26 40.08
C SER A 24 23.47 -20.23 38.64
N ALA A 25 24.23 -19.62 37.73
CA ALA A 25 24.04 -19.83 36.31
C ALA A 25 24.34 -21.30 35.97
N PRO A 26 23.51 -21.98 35.16
CA PRO A 26 23.79 -23.36 34.77
C PRO A 26 25.05 -23.41 33.89
N PRO A 27 25.85 -24.49 33.97
CA PRO A 27 27.03 -24.64 33.13
C PRO A 27 26.62 -24.67 31.67
N ARG A 28 27.30 -23.86 30.85
CA ARG A 28 27.26 -23.98 29.38
C ARG A 28 27.71 -25.39 29.02
N GLN A 29 26.75 -26.24 28.65
CA GLN A 29 27.05 -27.50 27.97
C GLN A 29 27.73 -27.14 26.65
N ALA A 30 28.89 -27.73 26.40
CA ALA A 30 29.58 -27.62 25.13
C ALA A 30 28.62 -28.14 24.03
N GLU A 31 28.22 -27.26 23.12
CA GLU A 31 27.49 -27.66 21.93
C GLU A 31 28.39 -28.59 21.12
N GLY A 32 28.02 -29.87 21.09
CA GLY A 32 28.62 -30.84 20.16
C GLY A 32 28.41 -30.38 18.72
N PRO A 33 29.25 -30.84 17.78
CA PRO A 33 29.16 -30.45 16.38
C PRO A 33 27.74 -30.71 15.85
N ARG A 34 27.15 -29.69 15.22
CA ARG A 34 25.83 -29.80 14.59
C ARG A 34 25.89 -30.89 13.52
N PRO A 35 24.90 -31.81 13.46
CA PRO A 35 24.88 -32.86 12.46
C PRO A 35 24.87 -32.24 11.06
N SER A 36 25.63 -32.83 10.17
CA SER A 36 25.67 -32.42 8.78
C SER A 36 24.29 -32.56 8.13
N ARG A 37 24.04 -31.79 7.06
CA ARG A 37 22.78 -31.84 6.30
C ARG A 37 22.42 -33.26 5.81
N ASN A 38 23.44 -34.10 5.60
CA ASN A 38 23.27 -35.50 5.21
C ASN A 38 22.84 -36.41 6.36
N GLU A 39 23.34 -36.19 7.58
CA GLU A 39 22.93 -36.93 8.78
C GLU A 39 21.49 -36.60 9.16
N MET A 40 21.10 -35.33 9.09
CA MET A 40 19.70 -34.93 9.33
C MET A 40 18.74 -35.57 8.32
N ARG A 41 19.15 -35.68 7.05
CA ARG A 41 18.35 -36.33 6.00
C ARG A 41 18.25 -37.84 6.20
N ALA A 42 19.34 -38.51 6.61
CA ALA A 42 19.34 -39.93 6.92
C ALA A 42 18.45 -40.25 8.13
N GLN A 43 18.49 -39.40 9.16
CA GLN A 43 17.68 -39.56 10.36
C GLN A 43 16.19 -39.30 10.10
N ALA A 44 15.85 -38.34 9.23
CA ALA A 44 14.48 -38.13 8.78
C ALA A 44 13.92 -39.34 7.99
N LEU A 45 14.74 -39.94 7.12
CA LEU A 45 14.37 -41.16 6.37
C LEU A 45 14.20 -42.38 7.28
N ALA A 46 15.05 -42.53 8.30
CA ALA A 46 14.91 -43.60 9.29
C ALA A 46 13.62 -43.46 10.11
N ASN A 47 13.27 -42.23 10.51
CA ASN A 47 12.03 -41.95 11.24
C ASN A 47 10.78 -42.18 10.39
N LEU A 48 10.84 -41.91 9.09
CA LEU A 48 9.75 -42.19 8.15
C LEU A 48 9.51 -43.71 8.04
N ARG A 49 10.58 -44.49 7.89
CA ARG A 49 10.51 -45.96 7.80
C ARG A 49 10.01 -46.61 9.09
N GLN A 50 10.39 -46.08 10.26
CA GLN A 50 9.84 -46.56 11.54
C GLN A 50 8.35 -46.25 11.70
N ARG A 51 7.87 -45.12 11.17
CA ARG A 51 6.43 -44.78 11.16
C ARG A 51 5.63 -45.66 10.21
N GLU A 52 6.20 -46.01 9.06
CA GLU A 52 5.58 -46.95 8.11
C GLU A 52 5.52 -48.39 8.65
N ALA A 53 6.51 -48.80 9.45
CA ALA A 53 6.54 -50.12 10.09
C ALA A 53 5.60 -50.25 11.31
N ALA A 54 5.21 -49.14 11.94
CA ALA A 54 4.38 -49.13 13.16
C ALA A 54 2.86 -49.01 12.88
N ALA A 55 2.43 -48.89 11.62
CA ALA A 55 1.02 -48.80 11.27
C ALA A 55 0.33 -50.19 11.34
N PRO A 56 -0.73 -50.38 12.15
CA PRO A 56 -1.41 -51.67 12.26
C PRO A 56 -2.11 -52.04 10.95
N GLN A 57 -1.78 -53.21 10.40
CA GLN A 57 -2.43 -53.78 9.23
C GLN A 57 -3.85 -54.26 9.57
N GLY A 58 -4.82 -53.35 9.54
CA GLY A 58 -6.26 -53.65 9.64
C GLY A 58 -6.96 -53.47 8.29
N THR A 59 -7.32 -54.57 7.63
CA THR A 59 -8.04 -54.59 6.33
C THR A 59 -9.52 -54.19 6.40
N ALA A 60 -10.03 -53.77 7.57
CA ALA A 60 -11.41 -53.34 7.75
C ALA A 60 -11.69 -51.86 7.36
N GLY A 61 -10.66 -50.99 7.32
CA GLY A 61 -10.82 -49.55 7.01
C GLY A 61 -10.76 -49.19 5.51
N LYS A 62 -10.30 -50.09 4.64
CA LYS A 62 -10.20 -49.80 3.19
C LYS A 62 -11.54 -49.94 2.45
N LYS A 63 -12.46 -50.78 2.95
CA LYS A 63 -13.81 -50.92 2.35
C LYS A 63 -14.71 -49.70 2.58
N THR A 64 -14.49 -48.92 3.65
CA THR A 64 -15.24 -47.68 3.90
C THR A 64 -14.70 -46.50 3.11
N LEU A 65 -13.38 -46.36 2.96
CA LEU A 65 -12.76 -45.31 2.14
C LEU A 65 -12.98 -45.52 0.64
N ALA A 66 -12.93 -46.76 0.14
CA ALA A 66 -13.27 -47.05 -1.27
C ALA A 66 -14.76 -46.82 -1.53
N ALA A 67 -15.65 -47.24 -0.64
CA ALA A 67 -17.09 -46.95 -0.79
C ALA A 67 -17.43 -45.46 -0.61
N GLN A 68 -16.66 -44.70 0.19
CA GLN A 68 -16.78 -43.24 0.29
C GLN A 68 -16.21 -42.55 -0.95
N ALA A 69 -15.08 -43.03 -1.50
CA ALA A 69 -14.50 -42.54 -2.73
C ALA A 69 -15.37 -42.86 -3.96
N ASP A 70 -16.02 -44.03 -4.00
CA ASP A 70 -16.96 -44.43 -5.04
C ASP A 70 -18.27 -43.65 -4.93
N ARG A 71 -18.81 -43.40 -3.74
CA ARG A 71 -19.95 -42.48 -3.55
C ARG A 71 -19.59 -41.04 -3.92
N ALA A 72 -18.39 -40.58 -3.56
CA ALA A 72 -17.87 -39.26 -3.93
C ALA A 72 -17.42 -39.17 -5.41
N SER A 73 -17.34 -40.29 -6.12
CA SER A 73 -17.09 -40.40 -7.56
C SER A 73 -18.41 -40.41 -8.33
N GLN A 74 -19.39 -41.20 -7.88
CA GLN A 74 -20.74 -41.28 -8.44
C GLN A 74 -21.58 -40.02 -8.20
N ALA A 75 -21.27 -39.24 -7.16
CA ALA A 75 -21.88 -37.94 -6.90
C ALA A 75 -21.22 -36.79 -7.67
N ARG A 76 -20.24 -37.02 -8.56
CA ARG A 76 -19.67 -35.95 -9.39
C ARG A 76 -20.53 -35.74 -10.62
N GLY A 77 -21.18 -34.57 -10.71
CA GLY A 77 -21.89 -34.15 -11.92
C GLY A 77 -23.41 -34.33 -11.91
N THR A 78 -24.02 -34.52 -10.73
CA THR A 78 -25.48 -34.41 -10.63
C THR A 78 -25.88 -32.95 -10.44
N THR A 79 -26.76 -32.48 -11.32
CA THR A 79 -27.39 -31.15 -11.18
C THR A 79 -28.57 -31.27 -10.24
N LEU A 80 -28.50 -30.60 -9.09
CA LEU A 80 -29.61 -30.50 -8.14
C LEU A 80 -30.47 -29.29 -8.49
N THR A 81 -31.78 -29.51 -8.64
CA THR A 81 -32.77 -28.44 -8.89
C THR A 81 -33.85 -28.37 -7.82
N ASP A 82 -34.04 -29.42 -7.02
CA ASP A 82 -34.94 -29.39 -5.87
C ASP A 82 -34.31 -28.55 -4.73
N PRO A 83 -35.00 -27.51 -4.23
CA PRO A 83 -34.47 -26.67 -3.15
C PRO A 83 -34.07 -27.47 -1.90
N GLY A 84 -34.82 -28.51 -1.53
CA GLY A 84 -34.51 -29.35 -0.38
C GLY A 84 -33.21 -30.14 -0.58
N ALA A 85 -33.01 -30.70 -1.76
CA ALA A 85 -31.78 -31.41 -2.13
C ALA A 85 -30.57 -30.47 -2.18
N ILE A 86 -30.73 -29.25 -2.72
CA ILE A 86 -29.68 -28.22 -2.74
C ILE A 86 -29.24 -27.87 -1.31
N ILE A 87 -30.18 -27.55 -0.42
CA ILE A 87 -29.87 -27.16 0.96
C ILE A 87 -29.19 -28.30 1.72
N ASN A 88 -29.69 -29.53 1.58
CA ASN A 88 -29.07 -30.70 2.20
C ASN A 88 -27.64 -30.95 1.68
N HIS A 89 -27.39 -30.67 0.40
CA HIS A 89 -26.05 -30.76 -0.18
C HIS A 89 -25.13 -29.65 0.35
N GLU A 90 -25.60 -28.41 0.41
CA GLU A 90 -24.86 -27.27 0.96
C GLU A 90 -24.47 -27.51 2.44
N LEU A 91 -25.40 -27.96 3.30
CA LEU A 91 -25.11 -28.31 4.70
C LEU A 91 -24.04 -29.40 4.84
N LYS A 92 -24.18 -30.50 4.08
CA LYS A 92 -23.23 -31.62 4.12
C LYS A 92 -21.86 -31.24 3.59
N SER A 93 -21.81 -30.50 2.48
CA SER A 93 -20.55 -30.07 1.87
C SER A 93 -19.79 -29.08 2.76
N ALA A 94 -20.51 -28.26 3.54
CA ALA A 94 -19.93 -27.37 4.55
C ALA A 94 -19.61 -28.07 5.88
N GLY A 95 -20.04 -29.31 6.09
CA GLY A 95 -19.84 -30.06 7.34
C GLY A 95 -20.71 -29.57 8.50
N LEU A 96 -21.87 -28.96 8.22
CA LEU A 96 -22.74 -28.31 9.20
C LEU A 96 -23.93 -29.17 9.66
N ASP A 97 -23.95 -30.47 9.34
CA ASP A 97 -25.03 -31.38 9.76
C ASP A 97 -25.17 -31.43 11.29
N ASP A 98 -24.06 -31.48 12.01
CA ASP A 98 -24.05 -31.52 13.48
C ASP A 98 -24.56 -30.21 14.08
N ASP A 99 -24.16 -29.06 13.52
CA ASP A 99 -24.64 -27.75 13.98
C ASP A 99 -26.13 -27.56 13.71
N PHE A 100 -26.61 -28.00 12.54
CA PHE A 100 -28.05 -28.03 12.23
C PHE A 100 -28.82 -28.92 13.22
N ASN A 101 -28.29 -30.09 13.56
CA ASN A 101 -28.91 -31.02 14.50
C ASN A 101 -28.95 -30.50 15.95
N LYS A 102 -28.11 -29.52 16.32
CA LYS A 102 -28.19 -28.85 17.63
C LYS A 102 -29.39 -27.90 17.74
N LEU A 103 -30.00 -27.49 16.63
CA LEU A 103 -31.23 -26.69 16.66
C LEU A 103 -32.41 -27.52 17.19
N SER A 104 -33.34 -26.87 17.89
CA SER A 104 -34.61 -27.51 18.27
C SER A 104 -35.39 -27.96 17.03
N PRO A 105 -36.33 -28.92 17.13
CA PRO A 105 -37.13 -29.34 15.97
C PRO A 105 -37.86 -28.17 15.27
N ARG A 106 -38.36 -27.21 16.05
CA ARG A 106 -38.93 -25.97 15.50
C ARG A 106 -37.87 -25.11 14.80
N GLY A 107 -36.68 -24.98 15.39
CA GLY A 107 -35.56 -24.27 14.76
C GLY A 107 -35.11 -24.91 13.45
N GLN A 108 -35.02 -26.23 13.38
CA GLN A 108 -34.72 -26.95 12.13
C GLN A 108 -35.76 -26.64 11.04
N GLN A 109 -37.05 -26.65 11.39
CA GLN A 109 -38.12 -26.29 10.45
C GLN A 109 -38.01 -24.84 9.96
N GLN A 110 -37.74 -23.88 10.87
CA GLN A 110 -37.57 -22.47 10.51
C GLN A 110 -36.34 -22.25 9.61
N TYR A 111 -35.21 -22.89 9.94
CA TYR A 111 -34.00 -22.83 9.12
C TYR A 111 -34.26 -23.34 7.71
N LEU A 112 -34.89 -24.51 7.57
CA LEU A 112 -35.21 -25.09 6.26
C LEU A 112 -36.19 -24.22 5.47
N ALA A 113 -37.17 -23.59 6.12
CA ALA A 113 -38.09 -22.67 5.47
C ALA A 113 -37.35 -21.42 4.93
N LEU A 114 -36.45 -20.84 5.73
CA LEU A 114 -35.62 -19.71 5.33
C LEU A 114 -34.68 -20.07 4.17
N ALA A 115 -33.97 -21.18 4.30
CA ALA A 115 -33.02 -21.62 3.27
C ALA A 115 -33.73 -21.89 1.94
N ARG A 116 -34.96 -22.44 1.96
CA ARG A 116 -35.78 -22.64 0.74
C ARG A 116 -36.21 -21.32 0.11
N GLU A 117 -36.64 -20.35 0.89
CA GLU A 117 -37.02 -19.01 0.38
C GLU A 117 -35.86 -18.36 -0.41
N LEU A 118 -34.63 -18.60 0.04
CA LEU A 118 -33.42 -18.05 -0.56
C LEU A 118 -32.91 -18.81 -1.80
N VAL A 119 -33.53 -19.93 -2.16
CA VAL A 119 -33.29 -20.58 -3.48
C VAL A 119 -34.08 -19.79 -4.51
N ALA A 120 -33.40 -19.26 -5.53
CA ALA A 120 -34.09 -18.57 -6.63
C ALA A 120 -34.75 -19.58 -7.55
N ASP A 121 -35.86 -19.21 -8.19
CA ASP A 121 -36.51 -20.07 -9.18
C ASP A 121 -35.50 -20.40 -10.30
N GLY A 122 -35.39 -21.68 -10.66
CA GLY A 122 -34.43 -22.15 -11.66
C GLY A 122 -33.00 -22.33 -11.15
N THR A 123 -32.71 -22.10 -9.87
CA THR A 123 -31.38 -22.37 -9.29
C THR A 123 -31.00 -23.84 -9.52
N SER A 124 -29.79 -24.05 -10.02
CA SER A 124 -29.22 -25.39 -10.17
C SER A 124 -27.82 -25.45 -9.58
N VAL A 125 -27.52 -26.51 -8.83
CA VAL A 125 -26.21 -26.71 -8.19
C VAL A 125 -25.56 -27.98 -8.73
N ASN A 126 -24.36 -27.86 -9.27
CA ASN A 126 -23.56 -29.00 -9.70
C ASN A 126 -22.70 -29.50 -8.52
N THR A 127 -22.92 -30.74 -8.12
CA THR A 127 -22.24 -31.42 -7.02
C THR A 127 -20.77 -31.79 -7.31
N GLY A 128 -20.31 -31.63 -8.56
CA GLY A 128 -19.01 -32.09 -9.05
C GLY A 128 -17.78 -31.22 -8.74
N GLY A 129 -17.91 -30.14 -7.98
CA GLY A 129 -16.77 -29.33 -7.52
C GLY A 129 -15.98 -28.60 -8.63
N GLY A 130 -16.52 -28.53 -9.85
CA GLY A 130 -15.96 -27.70 -10.91
C GLY A 130 -16.07 -26.22 -10.54
N LYS A 131 -15.01 -25.43 -10.76
CA LYS A 131 -15.12 -23.97 -10.71
C LYS A 131 -16.16 -23.57 -11.74
N ALA A 132 -17.29 -23.03 -11.30
CA ALA A 132 -18.25 -22.42 -12.22
C ALA A 132 -17.53 -21.32 -13.00
N GLU A 133 -17.51 -21.42 -14.32
CA GLU A 133 -17.02 -20.33 -15.16
C GLU A 133 -17.92 -19.11 -14.88
N MET A 134 -17.30 -17.99 -14.53
CA MET A 134 -18.07 -16.75 -14.35
C MET A 134 -18.60 -16.34 -15.72
N PRO A 135 -19.92 -16.21 -15.88
CA PRO A 135 -20.49 -15.90 -17.19
C PRO A 135 -20.11 -14.48 -17.61
N ASN A 136 -19.91 -14.27 -18.92
CA ASN A 136 -19.57 -12.96 -19.46
C ASN A 136 -20.78 -12.02 -19.37
N PHE A 137 -20.78 -11.12 -18.37
CA PHE A 137 -21.87 -10.16 -18.14
C PHE A 137 -22.15 -9.25 -19.34
N ALA A 138 -21.18 -9.04 -20.23
CA ALA A 138 -21.37 -8.22 -21.44
C ALA A 138 -22.23 -8.92 -22.50
N GLU A 139 -22.28 -10.25 -22.47
CA GLU A 139 -23.02 -11.07 -23.43
C GLU A 139 -24.43 -11.46 -22.94
N MET A 140 -24.73 -11.20 -21.65
CA MET A 140 -26.04 -11.48 -21.08
C MET A 140 -27.10 -10.45 -21.47
N THR A 141 -28.32 -10.92 -21.73
CA THR A 141 -29.49 -10.02 -21.82
C THR A 141 -29.76 -9.35 -20.47
N PRO A 142 -30.48 -8.21 -20.43
CA PRO A 142 -30.93 -7.60 -19.17
C PRO A 142 -31.67 -8.59 -18.24
N GLU A 143 -32.49 -9.48 -18.80
CA GLU A 143 -33.24 -10.50 -18.07
C GLU A 143 -32.30 -11.55 -17.48
N GLN A 144 -31.33 -12.04 -18.27
CA GLN A 144 -30.31 -12.98 -17.80
C GLN A 144 -29.45 -12.36 -16.70
N ARG A 145 -29.09 -11.08 -16.81
CA ARG A 145 -28.37 -10.36 -15.75
C ARG A 145 -29.21 -10.24 -14.49
N THR A 146 -30.50 -9.93 -14.62
CA THR A 146 -31.43 -9.82 -13.50
C THR A 146 -31.58 -11.17 -12.79
N GLN A 147 -31.77 -12.25 -13.56
CA GLN A 147 -31.85 -13.61 -13.02
C GLN A 147 -30.55 -14.02 -12.34
N HIS A 148 -29.40 -13.80 -12.99
CA HIS A 148 -28.09 -14.13 -12.42
C HIS A 148 -27.79 -13.32 -11.15
N GLN A 149 -28.19 -12.04 -11.09
CA GLN A 149 -28.09 -11.24 -9.87
C GLN A 149 -28.97 -11.80 -8.75
N ALA A 150 -30.20 -12.23 -9.04
CA ALA A 150 -31.08 -12.85 -8.07
C ALA A 150 -30.51 -14.20 -7.55
N GLU A 151 -29.94 -15.01 -8.43
CA GLU A 151 -29.26 -16.27 -8.08
C GLU A 151 -28.03 -16.04 -7.20
N MET A 152 -27.18 -15.05 -7.55
CA MET A 152 -26.03 -14.67 -6.72
C MET A 152 -26.46 -14.12 -5.35
N GLY A 153 -27.47 -13.25 -5.31
CA GLY A 153 -28.01 -12.69 -4.07
C GLY A 153 -28.57 -13.78 -3.15
N GLY A 154 -29.33 -14.73 -3.71
CA GLY A 154 -29.83 -15.90 -2.97
C GLY A 154 -28.71 -16.79 -2.46
N THR A 155 -27.71 -17.08 -3.28
CA THR A 155 -26.55 -17.92 -2.92
C THR A 155 -25.71 -17.28 -1.81
N LEU A 156 -25.42 -15.98 -1.90
CA LEU A 156 -24.71 -15.25 -0.85
C LEU A 156 -25.51 -15.22 0.45
N ALA A 157 -26.82 -14.99 0.38
CA ALA A 157 -27.68 -15.00 1.56
C ALA A 157 -27.73 -16.38 2.24
N ARG A 158 -27.83 -17.48 1.46
CA ARG A 158 -27.76 -18.85 2.01
C ARG A 158 -26.41 -19.13 2.66
N ARG A 159 -25.30 -18.70 2.03
CA ARG A 159 -23.97 -18.82 2.62
C ARG A 159 -23.85 -18.06 3.94
N ASN A 160 -24.40 -16.85 4.00
CA ASN A 160 -24.42 -16.06 5.22
C ASN A 160 -25.31 -16.69 6.32
N LEU A 161 -26.43 -17.31 5.95
CA LEU A 161 -27.25 -18.09 6.87
C LEU A 161 -26.49 -19.32 7.41
N MET A 162 -25.70 -20.00 6.57
CA MET A 162 -24.82 -21.10 6.99
C MET A 162 -23.71 -20.63 7.92
N ASN A 163 -23.08 -19.48 7.64
CA ASN A 163 -22.08 -18.90 8.55
C ASN A 163 -22.68 -18.62 9.95
N LEU A 164 -23.93 -18.13 10.01
CA LEU A 164 -24.62 -17.90 11.29
C LEU A 164 -24.94 -19.20 12.03
N LEU A 165 -25.21 -20.29 11.30
CA LEU A 165 -25.38 -21.61 11.87
C LEU A 165 -24.06 -22.14 12.44
N GLU A 166 -22.98 -22.07 11.66
CA GLU A 166 -21.62 -22.47 12.05
C GLU A 166 -21.15 -21.70 13.30
N ASP A 167 -21.38 -20.39 13.34
CA ASP A 167 -21.03 -19.52 14.46
C ASP A 167 -21.95 -19.72 15.69
N GLY A 168 -22.98 -20.56 15.59
CA GLY A 168 -23.95 -20.82 16.67
C GLY A 168 -24.91 -19.68 16.98
N LYS A 169 -24.95 -18.63 16.14
CA LYS A 169 -25.66 -17.37 16.40
C LYS A 169 -27.17 -17.41 16.16
N LEU A 170 -27.69 -18.46 15.53
CA LEU A 170 -29.13 -18.56 15.24
C LEU A 170 -30.02 -18.56 16.49
N ASN A 171 -29.45 -18.94 17.65
CA ASN A 171 -30.13 -18.94 18.94
C ASN A 171 -29.90 -17.65 19.75
N ASP A 172 -29.08 -16.72 19.27
CA ASP A 172 -28.85 -15.45 19.96
C ASP A 172 -30.16 -14.67 20.08
N THR A 173 -30.43 -14.11 21.25
CA THR A 173 -31.66 -13.36 21.50
C THR A 173 -31.45 -11.86 21.35
N ASP A 174 -32.46 -11.18 20.81
CA ASP A 174 -32.54 -9.72 20.82
C ASP A 174 -32.97 -9.19 22.21
N SER A 175 -33.06 -7.87 22.33
CA SER A 175 -33.49 -7.17 23.54
C SER A 175 -34.95 -7.45 23.95
N GLN A 176 -35.72 -8.13 23.10
CA GLN A 176 -37.11 -8.56 23.36
C GLN A 176 -37.19 -10.08 23.63
N GLY A 177 -36.06 -10.78 23.67
CA GLY A 177 -35.98 -12.22 23.93
C GLY A 177 -36.30 -13.10 22.72
N ARG A 178 -36.41 -12.55 21.51
CA ARG A 178 -36.60 -13.34 20.28
C ARG A 178 -35.27 -13.78 19.72
N THR A 179 -35.18 -15.04 19.29
CA THR A 179 -33.97 -15.55 18.66
C THR A 179 -33.77 -14.95 17.27
N LEU A 180 -32.53 -14.90 16.80
CA LEU A 180 -32.20 -14.49 15.43
C LEU A 180 -33.03 -15.27 14.41
N LEU A 181 -33.12 -16.59 14.59
CA LEU A 181 -33.90 -17.45 13.71
C LEU A 181 -35.39 -17.09 13.71
N SER A 182 -35.96 -16.73 14.86
CA SER A 182 -37.35 -16.27 14.95
C SER A 182 -37.54 -14.93 14.23
N ASN A 183 -36.59 -13.99 14.37
CA ASN A 183 -36.65 -12.70 13.70
C ASN A 183 -36.53 -12.82 12.17
N LEU A 184 -35.65 -13.70 11.68
CA LEU A 184 -35.54 -14.00 10.26
C LEU A 184 -36.83 -14.64 9.71
N ASP A 185 -37.47 -15.53 10.47
CA ASP A 185 -38.73 -16.16 10.08
C ASP A 185 -39.89 -15.13 10.03
N HIS A 186 -39.97 -14.21 11.00
CA HIS A 186 -40.89 -13.06 10.92
C HIS A 186 -40.64 -12.25 9.66
N MET A 187 -39.36 -12.01 9.33
CA MET A 187 -39.05 -11.26 8.13
C MET A 187 -39.50 -11.93 6.84
N ARG A 188 -39.49 -13.26 6.82
CA ARG A 188 -39.95 -14.07 5.70
C ARG A 188 -41.49 -14.03 5.58
N THR A 189 -42.21 -14.05 6.70
CA THR A 189 -43.69 -14.18 6.71
C THR A 189 -44.45 -12.87 6.66
N ASP A 190 -43.89 -11.80 7.21
CA ASP A 190 -44.62 -10.55 7.42
C ASP A 190 -44.57 -9.67 6.16
N LYS A 191 -45.62 -8.91 5.88
CA LYS A 191 -45.69 -8.07 4.67
C LYS A 191 -45.11 -6.69 4.91
N TYR A 192 -44.22 -6.24 4.03
CA TYR A 192 -43.74 -4.86 4.03
C TYR A 192 -44.45 -4.02 2.98
N ALA A 193 -44.69 -2.75 3.29
CA ALA A 193 -45.45 -1.85 2.41
C ALA A 193 -44.73 -1.55 1.08
N LYS A 194 -43.39 -1.60 1.06
CA LYS A 194 -42.56 -1.13 -0.06
C LYS A 194 -41.40 -2.05 -0.44
N LEU A 195 -41.30 -3.21 0.21
CA LEU A 195 -40.16 -4.11 0.04
C LEU A 195 -40.65 -5.55 -0.06
N ASP A 196 -40.04 -6.30 -0.96
CA ASP A 196 -40.28 -7.74 -1.04
C ASP A 196 -39.58 -8.47 0.12
N ASN A 197 -40.24 -9.48 0.70
CA ASN A 197 -39.75 -10.19 1.88
C ASN A 197 -38.40 -10.89 1.61
N LYS A 198 -38.22 -11.45 0.41
CA LYS A 198 -36.98 -12.11 0.02
C LYS A 198 -35.85 -11.09 -0.12
N ALA A 199 -36.13 -9.93 -0.69
CA ALA A 199 -35.16 -8.83 -0.77
C ALA A 199 -34.76 -8.32 0.63
N ALA A 200 -35.72 -8.15 1.55
CA ALA A 200 -35.46 -7.76 2.94
C ALA A 200 -34.57 -8.79 3.65
N LEU A 201 -34.89 -10.08 3.49
CA LEU A 201 -34.14 -11.18 4.08
C LEU A 201 -32.71 -11.26 3.54
N GLN A 202 -32.53 -11.18 2.22
CA GLN A 202 -31.21 -11.17 1.58
C GLN A 202 -30.36 -9.98 2.05
N ALA A 203 -30.96 -8.78 2.16
CA ALA A 203 -30.25 -7.58 2.60
C ALA A 203 -29.89 -7.63 4.08
N THR A 204 -30.70 -8.26 4.92
CA THR A 204 -30.36 -8.43 6.34
C THR A 204 -29.27 -9.48 6.50
N LEU A 205 -29.38 -10.62 5.83
CA LEU A 205 -28.36 -11.68 5.86
C LEU A 205 -27.03 -11.21 5.28
N SER A 206 -27.02 -10.31 4.30
CA SER A 206 -25.78 -9.70 3.78
C SER A 206 -25.05 -8.88 4.83
N GLN A 207 -25.75 -8.31 5.82
CA GLN A 207 -25.16 -7.55 6.92
C GLN A 207 -24.80 -8.44 8.11
N VAL A 208 -25.68 -9.36 8.52
CA VAL A 208 -25.48 -10.12 9.76
C VAL A 208 -24.63 -11.37 9.60
N GLY A 209 -24.59 -11.99 8.40
CA GLY A 209 -23.84 -13.24 8.17
C GLY A 209 -22.49 -13.06 7.49
N MET A 210 -22.09 -11.82 7.19
CA MET A 210 -20.70 -11.52 6.88
C MET A 210 -19.86 -11.65 8.15
N ARG A 211 -18.81 -12.48 8.12
CA ARG A 211 -17.81 -12.49 9.18
C ARG A 211 -17.19 -11.09 9.24
N ALA A 212 -17.24 -10.46 10.42
CA ALA A 212 -16.73 -9.11 10.62
C ALA A 212 -15.31 -9.00 10.05
N GLY A 213 -15.14 -8.16 9.02
CA GLY A 213 -13.81 -7.77 8.57
C GLY A 213 -13.08 -6.98 9.67
N PRO A 214 -11.74 -6.86 9.59
CA PRO A 214 -10.96 -6.11 10.58
C PRO A 214 -11.27 -4.60 10.60
N TYR A 215 -12.01 -4.11 9.62
CA TYR A 215 -12.40 -2.71 9.50
C TYR A 215 -13.80 -2.52 10.10
N GLY A 216 -13.85 -1.81 11.23
CA GLY A 216 -15.09 -1.46 11.93
C GLY A 216 -16.06 -0.68 11.05
N GLY A 217 -17.36 -0.87 11.29
CA GLY A 217 -18.45 -0.26 10.54
C GLY A 217 -19.78 -0.92 10.87
N GLN A 218 -20.87 -0.45 10.27
CA GLN A 218 -22.22 -0.99 10.51
C GLN A 218 -22.31 -2.52 10.36
N GLY A 219 -21.61 -3.10 9.37
CA GLY A 219 -21.55 -4.56 9.18
C GLY A 219 -20.92 -5.32 10.36
N SER A 220 -19.95 -4.70 11.06
CA SER A 220 -19.36 -5.29 12.27
C SER A 220 -20.42 -5.40 13.39
N TYR A 221 -21.19 -4.32 13.63
CA TYR A 221 -22.26 -4.33 14.62
C TYR A 221 -23.41 -5.26 14.26
N ALA A 222 -23.80 -5.28 12.98
CA ALA A 222 -24.81 -6.20 12.48
C ALA A 222 -24.40 -7.65 12.73
N SER A 223 -23.15 -8.01 12.44
CA SER A 223 -22.66 -9.38 12.66
C SER A 223 -22.49 -9.75 14.14
N GLN A 224 -22.13 -8.80 15.02
CA GLN A 224 -21.97 -9.02 16.46
C GLN A 224 -23.30 -9.06 17.21
N ASN A 225 -24.31 -8.34 16.71
CA ASN A 225 -25.64 -8.25 17.31
C ASN A 225 -26.70 -8.69 16.29
N ALA A 226 -26.49 -9.85 15.66
CA ALA A 226 -27.28 -10.31 14.53
C ALA A 226 -28.78 -10.33 14.79
N SER A 227 -29.20 -10.85 15.96
CA SER A 227 -30.61 -10.89 16.33
C SER A 227 -31.20 -9.48 16.47
N GLU A 228 -30.48 -8.59 17.14
CA GLU A 228 -30.88 -7.21 17.37
C GLU A 228 -30.99 -6.40 16.07
N TYR A 229 -30.00 -6.55 15.18
CA TYR A 229 -30.00 -5.89 13.88
C TYR A 229 -31.16 -6.40 13.00
N THR A 230 -31.43 -7.70 13.04
CA THR A 230 -32.55 -8.31 12.30
C THR A 230 -33.89 -7.78 12.82
N ARG A 231 -34.05 -7.67 14.15
CA ARG A 231 -35.22 -7.08 14.79
C ARG A 231 -35.45 -5.64 14.35
N ILE A 232 -34.40 -4.81 14.44
CA ILE A 232 -34.40 -3.40 14.02
C ILE A 232 -34.78 -3.27 12.55
N SER A 233 -34.21 -4.11 11.69
CA SER A 233 -34.48 -4.11 10.26
C SER A 233 -35.95 -4.40 9.96
N HIS A 234 -36.47 -5.47 10.58
CA HIS A 234 -37.87 -5.85 10.47
C HIS A 234 -38.83 -4.73 10.94
N GLU A 235 -38.58 -4.14 12.12
CA GLU A 235 -39.44 -3.09 12.68
C GLU A 235 -39.38 -1.77 11.88
N LEU A 236 -38.21 -1.40 11.34
CA LEU A 236 -38.08 -0.22 10.48
C LEU A 236 -38.84 -0.38 9.17
N TRP A 237 -38.79 -1.55 8.54
CA TRP A 237 -39.53 -1.79 7.30
C TRP A 237 -41.03 -2.01 7.51
N SER A 238 -41.45 -2.57 8.65
CA SER A 238 -42.87 -2.80 8.94
C SER A 238 -43.57 -1.57 9.52
N ASN A 239 -42.94 -0.90 10.50
CA ASN A 239 -43.55 0.16 11.31
C ASN A 239 -42.96 1.55 11.05
N GLY A 240 -41.87 1.65 10.28
CA GLY A 240 -41.18 2.92 10.02
C GLY A 240 -40.38 3.48 11.21
N GLN A 241 -40.33 2.75 12.33
CA GLN A 241 -39.59 3.14 13.53
C GLN A 241 -39.31 1.93 14.42
N THR A 242 -38.26 2.02 15.24
CA THR A 242 -37.92 1.00 16.23
C THR A 242 -37.19 1.63 17.43
N LYS A 243 -37.20 0.94 18.56
CA LYS A 243 -36.36 1.27 19.71
C LYS A 243 -35.05 0.50 19.64
N LEU A 244 -33.93 1.14 19.91
CA LEU A 244 -32.63 0.51 20.10
C LEU A 244 -32.52 -0.06 21.53
N PRO A 245 -31.56 -0.97 21.80
CA PRO A 245 -31.36 -1.55 23.14
C PRO A 245 -31.15 -0.52 24.26
N ASN A 246 -30.51 0.61 23.96
CA ASN A 246 -30.34 1.70 24.92
C ASN A 246 -31.64 2.50 25.21
N GLY A 247 -32.76 2.16 24.54
CA GLY A 247 -34.07 2.80 24.68
C GLY A 247 -34.35 3.93 23.69
N ASP A 248 -33.36 4.38 22.92
CA ASP A 248 -33.54 5.43 21.92
C ASP A 248 -34.44 4.97 20.77
N THR A 249 -35.26 5.87 20.25
CA THR A 249 -36.10 5.58 19.06
C THR A 249 -35.43 6.11 17.81
N ILE A 250 -35.31 5.25 16.79
CA ILE A 250 -34.92 5.65 15.43
C ILE A 250 -36.09 5.48 14.46
N LYS A 251 -36.08 6.27 13.38
CA LYS A 251 -37.13 6.28 12.37
C LYS A 251 -36.54 6.07 10.99
N THR A 252 -37.34 5.50 10.09
CA THR A 252 -36.99 5.43 8.67
C THR A 252 -36.84 6.84 8.12
N PRO A 253 -35.67 7.18 7.53
CA PRO A 253 -35.44 8.51 6.99
C PRO A 253 -36.44 8.86 5.89
N THR A 254 -36.84 10.13 5.83
CA THR A 254 -37.69 10.65 4.74
C THR A 254 -36.82 11.17 3.59
N GLY A 255 -37.32 11.02 2.35
CA GLY A 255 -36.63 11.47 1.14
C GLY A 255 -35.71 10.42 0.49
N PRO A 256 -35.35 10.61 -0.79
CA PRO A 256 -34.44 9.70 -1.49
C PRO A 256 -33.07 9.68 -0.82
N PRO A 257 -32.35 8.54 -0.82
CA PRO A 257 -30.98 8.50 -0.33
C PRO A 257 -30.11 9.46 -1.15
N GLU A 258 -29.37 10.33 -0.48
CA GLU A 258 -28.21 10.96 -1.11
C GLU A 258 -27.18 9.85 -1.34
N MET A 259 -27.15 9.34 -2.57
CA MET A 259 -26.11 8.40 -2.98
C MET A 259 -24.77 9.13 -2.85
N PRO A 260 -23.80 8.60 -2.09
CA PRO A 260 -22.47 9.19 -2.03
C PRO A 260 -21.94 9.35 -3.46
N LYS A 261 -21.45 10.55 -3.81
CA LYS A 261 -20.80 10.78 -5.10
C LYS A 261 -19.66 9.76 -5.24
N GLY A 262 -19.71 8.91 -6.26
CA GLY A 262 -18.72 7.84 -6.47
C GLY A 262 -19.12 6.44 -6.00
N PHE A 263 -20.30 6.25 -5.39
CA PHE A 263 -20.85 4.91 -5.09
C PHE A 263 -21.44 4.25 -6.37
N GLY A 264 -20.62 4.18 -7.42
CA GLY A 264 -20.94 3.55 -8.69
C GLY A 264 -20.65 2.06 -8.65
N GLY A 265 -21.65 1.26 -8.28
CA GLY A 265 -21.90 -0.03 -8.95
C GLY A 265 -21.03 -1.25 -8.68
N ILE A 266 -20.14 -1.32 -7.67
CA ILE A 266 -19.30 -2.52 -7.46
C ILE A 266 -19.61 -3.29 -6.15
N GLY A 267 -20.43 -2.74 -5.25
CA GLY A 267 -20.78 -3.41 -3.99
C GLY A 267 -21.97 -4.38 -4.10
N MET A 268 -21.71 -5.64 -4.47
CA MET A 268 -22.56 -6.80 -4.14
C MET A 268 -24.03 -6.74 -4.58
N GLY A 269 -24.31 -6.86 -5.88
CA GLY A 269 -25.50 -7.54 -6.44
C GLY A 269 -26.91 -7.03 -6.07
N MET A 270 -27.06 -5.99 -5.25
CA MET A 270 -28.35 -5.44 -4.87
C MET A 270 -28.71 -4.33 -5.86
N PRO A 271 -29.71 -4.50 -6.72
CA PRO A 271 -30.23 -3.39 -7.52
C PRO A 271 -30.61 -2.23 -6.58
N GLY A 272 -30.44 -0.99 -7.05
CA GLY A 272 -30.53 0.26 -6.27
C GLY A 272 -31.91 0.58 -5.69
N ASN A 273 -32.53 -0.36 -4.98
CA ASN A 273 -33.76 -0.15 -4.24
C ASN A 273 -33.44 0.72 -3.01
N PRO A 274 -33.89 1.98 -2.97
CA PRO A 274 -33.60 2.89 -1.87
C PRO A 274 -34.17 2.41 -0.53
N GLU A 275 -35.20 1.56 -0.55
CA GLU A 275 -35.82 1.00 0.66
C GLU A 275 -34.88 0.00 1.37
N LEU A 276 -33.97 -0.66 0.64
CA LEU A 276 -32.93 -1.50 1.25
C LEU A 276 -31.89 -0.69 2.03
N MET A 277 -31.73 0.60 1.69
CA MET A 277 -30.83 1.53 2.37
C MET A 277 -31.48 2.20 3.59
N ALA A 278 -32.77 1.99 3.83
CA ALA A 278 -33.51 2.60 4.94
C ALA A 278 -32.86 2.30 6.31
N VAL A 279 -32.48 1.03 6.55
CA VAL A 279 -31.92 0.60 7.84
C VAL A 279 -30.49 1.14 8.04
N PRO A 280 -29.53 0.92 7.11
CA PRO A 280 -28.20 1.54 7.23
C PRO A 280 -28.26 3.06 7.38
N ARG A 281 -29.17 3.73 6.66
CA ARG A 281 -29.32 5.18 6.73
C ARG A 281 -29.89 5.64 8.08
N ALA A 282 -30.93 4.98 8.59
CA ALA A 282 -31.50 5.28 9.92
C ALA A 282 -30.43 5.19 11.02
N LEU A 283 -29.64 4.11 10.99
CA LEU A 283 -28.55 3.90 11.95
C LEU A 283 -27.42 4.92 11.78
N SER A 284 -27.07 5.28 10.55
CA SER A 284 -26.03 6.28 10.25
C SER A 284 -26.44 7.69 10.68
N GLU A 285 -27.67 8.10 10.38
CA GLU A 285 -28.22 9.40 10.80
C GLU A 285 -28.32 9.49 12.33
N TYR A 286 -28.78 8.42 13.00
CA TYR A 286 -28.76 8.32 14.45
C TYR A 286 -27.33 8.44 15.01
N ALA A 287 -26.40 7.63 14.47
CA ALA A 287 -25.03 7.59 14.94
C ALA A 287 -24.34 8.96 14.80
N LYS A 288 -24.54 9.64 13.67
CA LYS A 288 -24.03 10.99 13.42
C LYS A 288 -24.62 12.01 14.39
N ALA A 289 -25.94 12.04 14.54
CA ALA A 289 -26.62 12.98 15.43
C ALA A 289 -26.17 12.83 16.89
N GLN A 290 -25.94 11.60 17.34
CA GLN A 290 -25.43 11.30 18.67
C GLN A 290 -23.93 11.58 18.78
N ALA A 291 -23.13 11.25 17.77
CA ALA A 291 -21.69 11.48 17.73
C ALA A 291 -21.35 12.98 17.77
N ASP A 292 -22.23 13.84 17.25
CA ASP A 292 -22.08 15.29 17.30
C ASP A 292 -22.43 15.91 18.66
N LYS A 293 -23.02 15.16 19.60
CA LYS A 293 -23.30 15.67 20.95
C LYS A 293 -22.00 15.95 21.71
N PRO A 294 -21.85 17.11 22.39
CA PRO A 294 -20.62 17.48 23.08
C PRO A 294 -20.10 16.42 24.06
N GLU A 295 -20.99 15.78 24.80
CA GLU A 295 -20.68 14.73 25.78
C GLU A 295 -20.11 13.46 25.12
N ASN A 296 -20.69 13.01 24.01
CA ASN A 296 -20.20 11.84 23.28
C ASN A 296 -18.87 12.15 22.58
N ARG A 297 -18.69 13.37 22.07
CA ARG A 297 -17.39 13.82 21.53
C ARG A 297 -16.31 13.85 22.60
N ALA A 298 -16.62 14.36 23.79
CA ALA A 298 -15.67 14.40 24.90
C ALA A 298 -15.29 12.98 25.36
N GLU A 299 -16.29 12.12 25.59
CA GLU A 299 -16.09 10.72 25.99
C GLU A 299 -15.21 9.96 24.98
N PHE A 300 -15.52 10.09 23.68
CA PHE A 300 -14.73 9.45 22.63
C PHE A 300 -13.29 9.97 22.60
N ARG A 301 -13.10 11.29 22.72
CA ARG A 301 -11.76 11.89 22.69
C ARG A 301 -10.92 11.46 23.88
N GLU A 302 -11.51 11.35 25.06
CA GLU A 302 -10.82 10.86 26.26
C GLU A 302 -10.35 9.40 26.06
N ARG A 303 -11.24 8.54 25.53
CA ARG A 303 -10.89 7.15 25.23
C ARG A 303 -9.78 7.03 24.19
N ALA A 304 -9.88 7.80 23.09
CA ALA A 304 -8.86 7.84 22.04
C ALA A 304 -7.51 8.36 22.57
N ALA A 305 -7.51 9.42 23.39
CA ALA A 305 -6.30 9.94 24.03
C ALA A 305 -5.66 8.92 24.99
N GLY A 306 -6.47 8.08 25.65
CA GLY A 306 -6.01 6.99 26.49
C GLY A 306 -5.21 5.91 25.75
N LEU A 307 -5.30 5.83 24.42
CA LEU A 307 -4.55 4.88 23.60
C LEU A 307 -3.15 5.39 23.19
N LEU A 308 -2.86 6.68 23.38
CA LEU A 308 -1.54 7.23 23.10
C LEU A 308 -0.52 6.71 24.13
N GLN A 309 0.67 6.35 23.67
CA GLN A 309 1.71 5.76 24.50
C GLN A 309 3.06 6.47 24.32
N GLY A 310 3.96 6.33 25.29
CA GLY A 310 5.33 6.84 25.22
C GLY A 310 5.42 8.32 24.83
N ASP A 311 6.22 8.61 23.80
CA ASP A 311 6.45 9.97 23.30
C ASP A 311 5.18 10.63 22.75
N GLN A 312 4.25 9.84 22.19
CA GLN A 312 2.98 10.34 21.68
C GLN A 312 2.15 10.94 22.81
N ARG A 313 2.09 10.25 23.95
CA ARG A 313 1.37 10.71 25.14
C ARG A 313 2.04 11.94 25.74
N ALA A 314 3.36 11.92 25.87
CA ALA A 314 4.11 13.05 26.40
C ALA A 314 3.94 14.32 25.53
N ALA A 315 3.94 14.18 24.20
CA ALA A 315 3.68 15.28 23.27
C ALA A 315 2.24 15.80 23.38
N TYR A 316 1.25 14.91 23.43
CA TYR A 316 -0.16 15.26 23.62
C TYR A 316 -0.41 16.07 24.89
N ASP A 317 0.21 15.67 26.00
CA ASP A 317 0.02 16.34 27.30
C ASP A 317 0.62 17.76 27.33
N ARG A 318 1.53 18.11 26.41
CA ARG A 318 2.05 19.49 26.26
C ARG A 318 1.14 20.41 25.44
N LEU A 319 0.21 19.85 24.67
CA LEU A 319 -0.73 20.62 23.85
C LEU A 319 -1.79 21.30 24.72
N ASN A 320 -2.29 22.44 24.26
CA ASN A 320 -3.45 23.08 24.88
C ASN A 320 -4.75 22.30 24.56
N PRO A 321 -5.87 22.53 25.26
CA PRO A 321 -7.10 21.76 25.07
C PRO A 321 -7.66 21.76 23.64
N ALA A 322 -7.55 22.88 22.91
CA ALA A 322 -8.01 22.97 21.53
C ALA A 322 -7.15 22.11 20.59
N GLN A 323 -5.83 22.18 20.74
CA GLN A 323 -4.88 21.36 19.98
C GLN A 323 -5.02 19.87 20.29
N ARG A 324 -5.23 19.50 21.55
CA ARG A 324 -5.52 18.12 21.95
C ARG A 324 -6.73 17.56 21.20
N ASN A 325 -7.83 18.31 21.18
CA ASN A 325 -9.02 17.92 20.44
C ASN A 325 -8.75 17.75 18.94
N GLN A 326 -8.02 18.68 18.33
CA GLN A 326 -7.69 18.64 16.90
C GLN A 326 -6.78 17.45 16.55
N VAL A 327 -5.81 17.12 17.40
CA VAL A 327 -4.97 15.92 17.21
C VAL A 327 -5.79 14.64 17.25
N ILE A 328 -6.70 14.50 18.22
CA ILE A 328 -7.55 13.31 18.28
C ILE A 328 -8.50 13.24 17.08
N ASP A 329 -9.07 14.37 16.68
CA ASP A 329 -9.91 14.41 15.50
C ASP A 329 -9.11 13.97 14.26
N LEU A 330 -7.90 14.48 14.03
CA LEU A 330 -7.01 14.03 12.94
C LEU A 330 -6.57 12.57 13.05
N ALA A 331 -6.25 12.11 14.25
CA ALA A 331 -5.77 10.75 14.48
C ALA A 331 -6.88 9.71 14.39
N THR A 332 -8.16 10.09 14.39
CA THR A 332 -9.27 9.14 14.34
C THR A 332 -9.85 9.10 12.93
N ARG A 333 -10.13 7.89 12.41
CA ARG A 333 -10.71 7.72 11.08
C ARG A 333 -12.16 8.22 11.03
N PRO A 334 -12.67 8.66 9.87
CA PRO A 334 -14.07 9.03 9.74
C PRO A 334 -14.94 7.81 10.07
N GLY A 335 -16.04 8.01 10.80
CA GLY A 335 -16.93 6.91 11.21
C GLY A 335 -16.58 6.26 12.55
N GLU A 336 -15.38 6.45 13.11
CA GLU A 336 -15.00 5.81 14.40
C GLU A 336 -15.86 6.31 15.58
N ARG A 337 -16.27 7.58 15.55
CA ARG A 337 -17.17 8.15 16.58
C ARG A 337 -18.57 7.59 16.46
N GLU A 338 -19.09 7.54 15.25
CA GLU A 338 -20.38 6.97 14.89
C GLU A 338 -20.43 5.49 15.29
N ASN A 339 -19.35 4.75 15.02
CA ASN A 339 -19.17 3.37 15.45
C ASN A 339 -19.22 3.25 16.98
N ALA A 340 -18.47 4.09 17.72
CA ALA A 340 -18.50 4.06 19.19
C ALA A 340 -19.90 4.33 19.77
N VAL A 341 -20.65 5.25 19.16
CA VAL A 341 -22.05 5.50 19.51
C VAL A 341 -22.93 4.28 19.22
N LEU A 342 -22.80 3.65 18.05
CA LEU A 342 -23.57 2.46 17.72
C LEU A 342 -23.26 1.31 18.68
N ALA A 343 -22.00 1.12 19.07
CA ALA A 343 -21.63 0.12 20.08
C ALA A 343 -22.39 0.34 21.39
N LYS A 344 -22.46 1.59 21.86
CA LYS A 344 -23.20 1.98 23.07
C LYS A 344 -24.71 1.77 22.90
N ALA A 345 -25.26 2.12 21.73
CA ALA A 345 -26.68 1.98 21.44
C ALA A 345 -27.13 0.52 21.39
N PHE A 346 -26.27 -0.37 20.87
CA PHE A 346 -26.48 -1.82 20.85
C PHE A 346 -26.05 -2.52 22.15
N GLN A 347 -25.60 -1.77 23.17
CA GLN A 347 -25.04 -2.31 24.42
C GLN A 347 -23.90 -3.32 24.21
N SER A 348 -23.18 -3.19 23.10
CA SER A 348 -22.02 -4.01 22.76
C SER A 348 -20.78 -3.51 23.48
N ALA A 349 -19.76 -4.36 23.60
CA ALA A 349 -18.45 -3.94 24.05
C ALA A 349 -17.96 -2.77 23.17
N PRO A 350 -17.53 -1.64 23.76
CA PRO A 350 -17.16 -0.50 22.97
C PRO A 350 -15.91 -0.83 22.15
N SER A 351 -15.96 -0.56 20.84
CA SER A 351 -14.79 -0.72 19.99
C SER A 351 -13.66 0.19 20.49
N THR A 352 -12.45 -0.33 20.50
CA THR A 352 -11.25 0.49 20.72
C THR A 352 -11.08 1.40 19.51
N PRO A 353 -11.03 2.75 19.70
CA PRO A 353 -10.80 3.66 18.59
C PRO A 353 -9.57 3.27 17.78
N ASN A 354 -9.71 3.18 16.46
CA ASN A 354 -8.57 2.93 15.59
C ASN A 354 -7.85 4.25 15.25
N LEU A 355 -6.66 4.43 15.82
CA LEU A 355 -5.85 5.62 15.57
C LEU A 355 -5.00 5.48 14.30
N ASN A 356 -4.96 6.52 13.47
CA ASN A 356 -4.05 6.67 12.35
C ASN A 356 -2.60 6.72 12.89
N GLY A 357 -1.85 5.64 12.66
CA GLY A 357 -0.47 5.48 13.13
C GLY A 357 0.48 6.56 12.61
N SER A 358 0.25 7.10 11.42
CA SER A 358 1.06 8.16 10.84
C SER A 358 0.87 9.48 11.59
N VAL A 359 -0.37 9.85 11.91
CA VAL A 359 -0.66 11.03 12.73
C VAL A 359 -0.09 10.90 14.14
N THR A 360 -0.23 9.73 14.77
CA THR A 360 0.32 9.53 16.12
C THR A 360 1.85 9.48 16.13
N SER A 361 2.48 9.00 15.06
CA SER A 361 3.94 9.13 14.85
C SER A 361 4.37 10.58 14.74
N LEU A 362 3.70 11.38 13.89
CA LEU A 362 3.99 12.82 13.74
C LEU A 362 3.78 13.59 15.05
N LEU A 363 2.83 13.16 15.88
CA LEU A 363 2.63 13.70 17.22
C LEU A 363 3.82 13.39 18.13
N GLY A 364 4.24 12.12 18.19
CA GLY A 364 5.40 11.68 18.98
C GLY A 364 6.69 12.39 18.59
N ASP A 365 6.90 12.61 17.29
CA ASP A 365 8.03 13.37 16.74
C ASP A 365 7.95 14.88 17.03
N GLY A 366 6.85 15.38 17.60
CA GLY A 366 6.61 16.81 17.82
C GLY A 366 6.41 17.63 16.54
N LYS A 367 6.16 16.97 15.39
CA LYS A 367 6.02 17.64 14.08
C LYS A 367 4.70 18.37 13.92
N LEU A 368 3.62 17.92 14.57
CA LEU A 368 2.27 18.49 14.38
C LEU A 368 2.15 19.98 14.73
N THR A 369 3.00 20.50 15.63
CA THR A 369 2.99 21.91 16.04
C THR A 369 3.97 22.78 15.26
N GLN A 370 4.80 22.20 14.38
CA GLN A 370 5.69 22.95 13.52
C GLN A 370 4.89 23.83 12.58
N LYS A 371 5.44 25.00 12.25
CA LYS A 371 4.76 26.01 11.43
C LYS A 371 5.33 26.06 10.02
N ASP A 372 4.44 26.35 9.08
CA ASP A 372 4.79 26.65 7.70
C ASP A 372 5.24 28.11 7.54
N SER A 373 5.58 28.50 6.30
CA SER A 373 5.98 29.87 5.95
C SER A 373 4.90 30.93 6.17
N GLN A 374 3.64 30.53 6.40
CA GLN A 374 2.49 31.40 6.68
C GLN A 374 2.10 31.40 8.17
N GLY A 375 2.85 30.68 9.01
CA GLY A 375 2.62 30.58 10.44
C GLY A 375 1.52 29.59 10.86
N ARG A 376 0.94 28.83 9.92
CA ARG A 376 -0.02 27.75 10.23
C ARG A 376 0.73 26.50 10.65
N THR A 377 0.15 25.73 11.58
CA THR A 377 0.78 24.50 12.02
C THR A 377 0.59 23.37 11.02
N LEU A 378 1.44 22.33 11.07
CA LEU A 378 1.21 21.09 10.32
C LEU A 378 -0.19 20.52 10.59
N MET A 379 -0.64 20.58 11.85
CA MET A 379 -1.99 20.18 12.24
C MET A 379 -3.08 20.95 11.48
N ASP A 380 -2.94 22.26 11.34
CA ASP A 380 -3.89 23.11 10.62
C ASP A 380 -3.94 22.78 9.14
N ASN A 381 -2.79 22.49 8.52
CA ASN A 381 -2.69 22.15 7.11
C ASN A 381 -3.26 20.75 6.84
N LEU A 382 -2.96 19.77 7.71
CA LEU A 382 -3.54 18.44 7.64
C LEU A 382 -5.07 18.45 7.84
N SER A 383 -5.58 19.28 8.76
CA SER A 383 -7.03 19.46 8.93
C SER A 383 -7.69 20.02 7.66
N ALA A 384 -7.04 20.94 6.96
CA ALA A 384 -7.55 21.49 5.70
C ALA A 384 -7.54 20.45 4.59
N ILE A 385 -6.42 19.73 4.39
CA ILE A 385 -6.33 18.62 3.42
C ILE A 385 -7.43 17.60 3.66
N ARG A 386 -7.63 17.20 4.92
CA ARG A 386 -8.64 16.21 5.28
C ARG A 386 -10.06 16.67 4.97
N GLY A 387 -10.35 17.95 5.24
CA GLY A 387 -11.65 18.55 4.92
C GLY A 387 -12.00 18.50 3.43
N ASP A 388 -10.97 18.58 2.57
CA ASP A 388 -11.13 18.53 1.13
C ASP A 388 -11.07 17.10 0.55
N ASN A 389 -10.15 16.26 1.06
CA ASN A 389 -9.87 14.94 0.52
C ASN A 389 -9.19 13.99 1.54
N GLU A 390 -9.95 13.05 2.10
CA GLU A 390 -9.45 12.06 3.07
C GLU A 390 -8.33 11.18 2.50
N PHE A 391 -8.42 10.77 1.23
CA PHE A 391 -7.38 9.94 0.61
C PHE A 391 -6.05 10.71 0.52
N LEU A 392 -6.11 11.98 0.12
CA LEU A 392 -4.94 12.84 0.05
C LEU A 392 -4.34 13.07 1.44
N PHE A 393 -5.18 13.22 2.47
CA PHE A 393 -4.76 13.30 3.87
C PHE A 393 -3.99 12.04 4.31
N ASP A 394 -4.53 10.85 4.02
CA ASP A 394 -3.87 9.58 4.35
C ASP A 394 -2.52 9.43 3.63
N GLN A 395 -2.45 9.74 2.33
CA GLN A 395 -1.19 9.69 1.58
C GLN A 395 -0.18 10.70 2.12
N THR A 396 -0.60 11.94 2.40
CA THR A 396 0.29 12.99 2.92
C THR A 396 0.83 12.64 4.30
N THR A 397 -0.01 12.15 5.20
CA THR A 397 0.43 11.75 6.55
C THR A 397 1.39 10.56 6.50
N ASN A 398 1.13 9.57 5.63
CA ASN A 398 2.05 8.44 5.42
C ASN A 398 3.42 8.89 4.91
N LEU A 399 3.47 9.83 3.97
CA LEU A 399 4.73 10.38 3.44
C LEU A 399 5.51 11.17 4.50
N LEU A 400 4.83 11.94 5.35
CA LEU A 400 5.46 12.74 6.41
C LEU A 400 5.92 11.90 7.62
N ALA A 401 5.19 10.82 7.92
CA ALA A 401 5.49 9.92 9.03
C ALA A 401 6.50 8.82 8.66
N GLY A 402 6.55 8.41 7.39
CA GLY A 402 7.47 7.39 6.92
C GLY A 402 8.93 7.82 7.09
N ARG A 403 9.79 6.83 7.37
CA ARG A 403 11.24 7.10 7.36
C ARG A 403 11.70 7.29 5.91
N PRO A 404 12.60 8.25 5.62
CA PRO A 404 13.05 8.53 4.26
C PRO A 404 13.55 7.29 3.50
N ASP A 405 14.15 6.35 4.23
CA ASP A 405 14.72 5.08 3.80
C ASP A 405 13.69 4.07 3.24
N HIS A 406 12.42 4.12 3.67
CA HIS A 406 11.40 3.17 3.19
C HIS A 406 10.85 3.53 1.79
N PHE A 407 10.83 4.81 1.43
CA PHE A 407 10.39 5.24 0.10
C PHE A 407 11.51 5.12 -0.95
N ALA A 408 12.77 5.23 -0.53
CA ALA A 408 13.94 5.02 -1.40
C ALA A 408 13.97 3.62 -2.05
N GLN A 409 13.40 2.59 -1.40
CA GLN A 409 13.47 1.21 -1.89
C GLN A 409 12.31 0.81 -2.82
N ALA A 410 11.12 1.41 -2.69
CA ALA A 410 9.91 0.90 -3.36
C ALA A 410 9.64 1.52 -4.74
N SER A 411 10.23 2.68 -5.07
CA SER A 411 10.05 3.29 -6.39
C SER A 411 11.31 3.81 -7.07
N ARG A 412 12.48 3.96 -6.42
CA ARG A 412 13.74 4.57 -6.95
C ARG A 412 13.58 5.86 -7.80
N SER A 413 12.37 6.38 -8.01
CA SER A 413 12.04 7.77 -8.28
C SER A 413 12.25 8.48 -6.96
N TRP A 414 13.48 8.87 -6.70
CA TRP A 414 13.82 9.63 -5.51
C TRP A 414 12.93 10.87 -5.52
N THR A 415 12.11 11.05 -4.48
CA THR A 415 11.63 12.39 -4.14
C THR A 415 12.84 13.30 -4.15
N LEU A 416 12.80 14.34 -5.00
CA LEU A 416 13.87 15.33 -5.12
C LEU A 416 14.42 15.64 -3.71
N PRO A 417 15.74 15.69 -3.49
CA PRO A 417 16.29 15.96 -2.15
C PRO A 417 15.70 17.24 -1.52
N ALA A 418 15.29 18.20 -2.33
CA ALA A 418 14.49 19.36 -1.92
C ALA A 418 13.10 18.99 -1.35
N GLU A 419 12.36 18.08 -1.98
CA GLU A 419 11.09 17.55 -1.46
C GLU A 419 11.31 16.70 -0.20
N GLN A 420 12.36 15.87 -0.17
CA GLN A 420 12.72 15.12 1.04
C GLN A 420 13.00 16.07 2.20
N LYS A 421 13.81 17.12 1.97
CA LYS A 421 14.09 18.17 2.95
C LYS A 421 12.82 18.91 3.38
N LEU A 422 11.90 19.21 2.46
CA LEU A 422 10.60 19.78 2.79
C LEU A 422 9.81 18.84 3.70
N ARG A 423 9.77 17.53 3.43
CA ARG A 423 9.05 16.56 4.29
C ARG A 423 9.69 16.37 5.65
N THR A 424 11.02 16.34 5.74
CA THR A 424 11.74 16.07 6.99
C THR A 424 11.85 17.31 7.87
N ASP A 425 12.26 18.43 7.28
CA ASP A 425 12.68 19.63 8.01
C ASP A 425 11.55 20.67 8.09
N GLN A 426 10.63 20.65 7.13
CA GLN A 426 9.53 21.61 7.01
C GLN A 426 8.18 20.94 6.71
N PRO A 427 7.77 19.89 7.45
CA PRO A 427 6.58 19.10 7.14
C PRO A 427 5.29 19.92 7.05
N ALA A 428 5.19 21.01 7.83
CA ALA A 428 4.07 21.94 7.76
C ALA A 428 4.00 22.66 6.41
N GLU A 429 5.14 23.10 5.88
CA GLU A 429 5.26 23.72 4.56
C GLU A 429 4.92 22.70 3.46
N TYR A 430 5.41 21.47 3.58
CA TYR A 430 5.03 20.39 2.65
C TYR A 430 3.51 20.20 2.59
N ALA A 431 2.85 20.04 3.73
CA ALA A 431 1.39 19.90 3.79
C ALA A 431 0.66 21.14 3.22
N ARG A 432 1.19 22.35 3.46
CA ARG A 432 0.65 23.59 2.89
C ARG A 432 0.71 23.58 1.36
N LEU A 433 1.86 23.16 0.80
CA LEU A 433 2.06 23.07 -0.65
C LEU A 433 1.11 22.04 -1.27
N ILE A 434 0.99 20.85 -0.67
CA ILE A 434 0.03 19.83 -1.13
C ILE A 434 -1.39 20.40 -1.13
N HIS A 435 -1.83 20.99 -0.01
CA HIS A 435 -3.15 21.58 0.10
C HIS A 435 -3.41 22.64 -0.98
N GLY A 436 -2.50 23.61 -1.17
CA GLY A 436 -2.69 24.68 -2.15
C GLY A 436 -2.68 24.19 -3.60
N LEU A 437 -1.90 23.15 -3.92
CA LEU A 437 -1.88 22.56 -5.26
C LEU A 437 -3.13 21.73 -5.58
N THR A 438 -3.84 21.25 -4.56
CA THR A 438 -5.05 20.40 -4.74
C THR A 438 -6.37 21.10 -4.44
N SER A 439 -6.36 22.29 -3.84
CA SER A 439 -7.55 23.04 -3.46
C SER A 439 -7.70 24.32 -4.30
N GLY A 440 -8.91 24.89 -4.28
CA GLY A 440 -9.17 26.23 -4.84
C GLY A 440 -8.80 26.37 -6.32
N ASP A 441 -7.88 27.30 -6.60
CA ASP A 441 -7.38 27.59 -7.95
C ASP A 441 -6.17 26.74 -8.36
N HIS A 442 -5.86 25.69 -7.58
CA HIS A 442 -4.70 24.82 -7.75
C HIS A 442 -3.39 25.59 -7.77
N SER A 443 -3.24 26.61 -6.92
CA SER A 443 -2.01 27.38 -6.83
C SER A 443 -1.54 27.58 -5.39
N VAL A 444 -0.22 27.69 -5.23
CA VAL A 444 0.38 27.97 -3.93
C VAL A 444 1.59 28.86 -4.08
N LYS A 445 1.64 29.94 -3.29
CA LYS A 445 2.80 30.81 -3.21
C LYS A 445 3.83 30.22 -2.25
N MET A 446 5.06 30.01 -2.70
CA MET A 446 6.20 29.58 -1.88
C MET A 446 6.76 30.73 -1.03
N ALA A 447 7.65 30.40 -0.09
CA ALA A 447 8.29 31.37 0.79
C ALA A 447 9.14 32.42 0.04
N ASP A 448 9.75 32.05 -1.08
CA ASP A 448 10.52 32.96 -1.95
C ASP A 448 9.63 33.85 -2.85
N GLY A 449 8.31 33.67 -2.78
CA GLY A 449 7.31 34.40 -3.54
C GLY A 449 6.94 33.79 -4.89
N GLN A 450 7.59 32.72 -5.34
CA GLN A 450 7.20 31.97 -6.54
C GLN A 450 5.80 31.38 -6.34
N VAL A 451 4.99 31.37 -7.40
CA VAL A 451 3.68 30.72 -7.39
C VAL A 451 3.80 29.41 -8.16
N LEU A 452 3.61 28.30 -7.46
CA LEU A 452 3.47 26.99 -8.05
C LEU A 452 2.02 26.78 -8.49
N LYS A 453 1.82 26.11 -9.62
CA LYS A 453 0.50 25.72 -10.11
C LYS A 453 0.42 24.20 -10.23
N GLY A 454 -0.59 23.62 -9.62
CA GLY A 454 -0.94 22.22 -9.77
C GLY A 454 -1.61 21.98 -11.11
N ALA A 455 -1.53 20.75 -11.60
CA ALA A 455 -2.39 20.33 -12.69
C ALA A 455 -3.84 20.28 -12.17
N PRO A 456 -4.83 20.78 -12.93
CA PRO A 456 -6.22 20.51 -12.61
C PRO A 456 -6.39 18.98 -12.53
N ALA A 457 -7.03 18.49 -11.47
CA ALA A 457 -7.22 17.06 -11.27
C ALA A 457 -7.83 16.46 -12.55
N ALA A 458 -7.13 15.50 -13.17
CA ALA A 458 -7.64 14.86 -14.37
C ALA A 458 -9.01 14.22 -14.04
N THR A 459 -10.08 14.73 -14.65
CA THR A 459 -11.43 14.19 -14.51
C THR A 459 -11.54 12.93 -15.36
N GLY A 460 -10.89 11.85 -14.91
CA GLY A 460 -11.09 10.53 -15.50
C GLY A 460 -12.52 10.02 -15.26
N PRO A 461 -12.98 8.99 -16.00
CA PRO A 461 -14.33 8.42 -15.86
C PRO A 461 -14.64 7.82 -14.48
N PHE A 462 -13.63 7.69 -13.61
CA PHE A 462 -13.77 7.33 -12.20
C PHE A 462 -13.73 8.52 -11.23
N GLY A 463 -13.89 9.76 -11.72
CA GLY A 463 -14.18 10.93 -10.89
C GLY A 463 -13.02 11.50 -10.06
N GLY A 464 -11.79 11.05 -10.29
CA GLY A 464 -10.58 11.64 -9.72
C GLY A 464 -9.38 10.78 -10.06
N GLY A 465 -8.47 11.26 -10.91
CA GLY A 465 -7.14 10.65 -10.96
C GLY A 465 -6.58 10.63 -9.54
N LEU A 466 -6.10 9.46 -9.08
CA LEU A 466 -5.47 9.35 -7.77
C LEU A 466 -4.30 10.32 -7.73
N ILE A 467 -4.48 11.42 -7.00
CA ILE A 467 -3.44 12.43 -6.85
C ILE A 467 -2.38 11.83 -5.94
N ASN A 468 -1.16 11.63 -6.47
CA ASN A 468 -0.02 11.20 -5.69
C ASN A 468 0.69 12.45 -5.12
N PRO A 469 0.68 12.70 -3.80
CA PRO A 469 1.35 13.86 -3.23
C PRO A 469 2.85 13.93 -3.58
N ALA A 470 3.49 12.78 -3.75
CA ALA A 470 4.92 12.68 -4.05
C ALA A 470 5.30 13.21 -5.45
N THR A 471 4.34 13.37 -6.37
CA THR A 471 4.61 13.91 -7.71
C THR A 471 4.05 15.32 -7.90
N LEU A 472 3.15 15.77 -7.03
CA LEU A 472 2.50 17.08 -7.14
C LEU A 472 3.50 18.24 -7.11
N ILE A 473 4.34 18.28 -6.07
CA ILE A 473 5.29 19.38 -5.87
C ILE A 473 6.36 19.38 -6.97
N PRO A 474 7.03 18.25 -7.28
CA PRO A 474 7.95 18.19 -8.42
C PRO A 474 7.32 18.66 -9.73
N ASN A 475 6.11 18.18 -10.06
CA ASN A 475 5.44 18.58 -11.29
C ASN A 475 5.13 20.08 -11.33
N ALA A 476 4.66 20.66 -10.22
CA ALA A 476 4.37 22.08 -10.12
C ALA A 476 5.63 22.95 -10.16
N MET A 477 6.76 22.47 -9.60
CA MET A 477 8.06 23.13 -9.68
C MET A 477 8.59 23.14 -11.11
N ALA A 478 8.53 22.01 -11.83
CA ALA A 478 8.92 21.95 -13.23
C ALA A 478 8.06 22.87 -14.10
N GLU A 479 6.74 22.85 -13.91
CA GLU A 479 5.82 23.76 -14.61
C GLU A 479 6.13 25.24 -14.31
N GLY A 480 6.41 25.57 -13.05
CA GLY A 480 6.81 26.91 -12.63
C GLY A 480 8.13 27.37 -13.27
N ALA A 481 9.13 26.48 -13.34
CA ALA A 481 10.41 26.75 -13.99
C ALA A 481 10.21 26.96 -15.50
N MET A 482 9.48 26.08 -16.18
CA MET A 482 9.18 26.18 -17.61
C MET A 482 8.42 27.45 -17.98
N SER A 483 7.40 27.81 -17.20
CA SER A 483 6.55 28.97 -17.48
C SER A 483 7.23 30.30 -17.16
N SER A 484 8.09 30.35 -16.14
CA SER A 484 8.80 31.57 -15.76
C SER A 484 10.12 31.78 -16.50
N GLY A 485 10.71 30.70 -17.03
CA GLY A 485 12.06 30.69 -17.59
C GLY A 485 13.16 30.95 -16.55
N LYS A 486 12.83 30.97 -15.26
CA LYS A 486 13.81 31.19 -14.19
C LYS A 486 14.49 29.87 -13.81
N PRO A 487 15.79 29.89 -13.50
CA PRO A 487 16.46 28.76 -12.87
C PRO A 487 15.78 28.37 -11.55
N LEU A 488 15.83 27.07 -11.25
CA LEU A 488 15.35 26.46 -10.02
C LEU A 488 16.58 26.01 -9.21
N THR A 489 16.72 26.56 -8.00
CA THR A 489 17.71 26.07 -7.04
C THR A 489 17.27 24.71 -6.48
N MET A 490 18.10 23.69 -6.66
CA MET A 490 17.85 22.31 -6.24
C MET A 490 19.01 21.81 -5.38
N VAL A 491 18.76 20.73 -4.63
CA VAL A 491 19.80 19.95 -3.97
C VAL A 491 19.84 18.59 -4.64
N ASN A 492 21.02 18.14 -5.07
CA ASN A 492 21.19 16.86 -5.75
C ASN A 492 21.31 15.68 -4.78
N SER A 493 21.37 14.44 -5.29
CA SER A 493 21.46 13.24 -4.43
C SER A 493 22.75 13.19 -3.59
N ASN A 494 23.79 13.96 -3.94
CA ASN A 494 25.00 14.14 -3.13
C ASN A 494 24.84 15.18 -2.00
N GLY A 495 23.70 15.87 -1.92
CA GLY A 495 23.46 16.96 -0.97
C GLY A 495 24.03 18.32 -1.42
N GLU A 496 24.49 18.42 -2.67
CA GLU A 496 25.06 19.64 -3.25
C GLU A 496 23.97 20.51 -3.87
N THR A 497 24.09 21.83 -3.73
CA THR A 497 23.14 22.77 -4.33
C THR A 497 23.52 23.09 -5.77
N PHE A 498 22.56 23.07 -6.69
CA PHE A 498 22.75 23.42 -8.10
C PHE A 498 21.55 24.20 -8.66
N GLU A 499 21.75 24.86 -9.80
CA GLU A 499 20.69 25.56 -10.54
C GLU A 499 20.27 24.75 -11.76
N ALA A 500 18.97 24.44 -11.85
CA ALA A 500 18.35 23.77 -12.98
C ALA A 500 17.54 24.76 -13.83
N GLN A 501 17.77 24.81 -15.13
CA GLN A 501 16.94 25.56 -16.07
C GLN A 501 16.12 24.59 -16.90
N ILE A 502 14.80 24.76 -16.94
CA ILE A 502 13.92 23.93 -17.76
C ILE A 502 13.13 24.83 -18.70
N GLN A 503 13.21 24.56 -19.99
CA GLN A 503 12.47 25.30 -21.02
C GLN A 503 11.71 24.32 -21.91
N HIS A 504 10.40 24.54 -22.06
CA HIS A 504 9.64 23.91 -23.13
C HIS A 504 9.89 24.68 -24.43
N VAL A 505 10.43 24.00 -25.46
CA VAL A 505 10.90 24.67 -26.68
C VAL A 505 9.86 24.61 -27.78
N THR A 506 9.33 23.44 -28.11
CA THR A 506 8.31 23.27 -29.17
C THR A 506 7.75 21.85 -29.17
N THR A 507 6.56 21.69 -29.75
CA THR A 507 6.13 20.40 -30.30
C THR A 507 6.84 20.21 -31.64
N GLY A 508 7.73 19.23 -31.77
CA GLY A 508 8.41 18.94 -33.04
C GLY A 508 7.43 18.56 -34.15
N LYS A 509 7.85 18.65 -35.41
CA LYS A 509 7.04 18.23 -36.58
C LYS A 509 6.54 16.78 -36.51
N SER A 510 7.17 15.95 -35.68
CA SER A 510 6.81 14.55 -35.41
C SER A 510 5.73 14.36 -34.33
N GLY A 511 5.22 15.44 -33.72
CA GLY A 511 4.29 15.34 -32.59
C GLY A 511 4.98 14.89 -31.29
N ASN A 512 6.27 15.20 -31.12
CA ASN A 512 6.98 15.03 -29.85
C ASN A 512 7.08 16.37 -29.13
N GLU A 513 7.08 16.37 -27.80
CA GLU A 513 7.40 17.53 -26.98
C GLU A 513 8.91 17.60 -26.74
N ILE A 514 9.48 18.79 -26.93
CA ILE A 514 10.92 19.01 -26.81
C ILE A 514 11.18 20.01 -25.69
N TYR A 515 11.99 19.58 -24.74
CA TYR A 515 12.43 20.36 -23.60
C TYR A 515 13.93 20.55 -23.66
N LYS A 516 14.40 21.64 -23.08
CA LYS A 516 15.81 21.91 -22.85
C LYS A 516 16.03 21.97 -21.34
N VAL A 517 16.95 21.14 -20.86
CA VAL A 517 17.36 21.08 -19.45
C VAL A 517 18.78 21.61 -19.35
N GLY A 518 19.01 22.55 -18.45
CA GLY A 518 20.31 23.13 -18.16
C GLY A 518 20.71 22.91 -16.70
N VAL A 519 21.98 22.56 -16.48
CA VAL A 519 22.55 22.29 -15.16
C VAL A 519 23.93 22.95 -15.08
N GLY A 520 24.00 24.09 -14.39
CA GLY A 520 25.17 24.98 -14.50
C GLY A 520 25.35 25.48 -15.93
N ASP A 521 26.55 25.31 -16.49
CA ASP A 521 26.87 25.69 -17.87
C ASP A 521 26.50 24.62 -18.91
N HIS A 522 26.13 23.41 -18.46
CA HIS A 522 25.76 22.31 -19.34
C HIS A 522 24.28 22.37 -19.73
N GLN A 523 23.95 21.97 -20.97
CA GLN A 523 22.58 21.93 -21.48
C GLN A 523 22.38 20.72 -22.39
N PHE A 524 21.27 20.02 -22.20
CA PHE A 524 20.86 18.88 -23.03
C PHE A 524 19.37 18.94 -23.39
N TRP A 525 19.01 18.21 -24.43
CA TRP A 525 17.64 18.14 -24.93
C TRP A 525 16.89 16.94 -24.34
N VAL A 526 15.61 17.10 -24.02
CA VAL A 526 14.73 15.99 -23.65
C VAL A 526 13.57 15.94 -24.65
N ASN A 527 13.47 14.83 -25.38
CA ASN A 527 12.38 14.59 -26.31
C ASN A 527 11.41 13.58 -25.70
N SER A 528 10.13 13.90 -25.69
CA SER A 528 9.09 12.98 -25.22
C SER A 528 7.97 12.86 -26.24
N GLU A 529 7.35 11.68 -26.30
CA GLU A 529 6.14 11.49 -27.09
C GLU A 529 4.96 12.25 -26.46
N VAL A 530 4.15 12.93 -27.28
CA VAL A 530 3.01 13.76 -26.81
C VAL A 530 2.09 13.01 -25.85
N GLY A 531 1.64 13.74 -24.83
CA GLY A 531 0.72 13.24 -23.80
C GLY A 531 1.40 12.46 -22.67
N SER A 532 2.73 12.44 -22.61
CA SER A 532 3.48 11.92 -21.46
C SER A 532 3.62 13.02 -20.41
N ASP A 533 3.30 12.76 -19.14
CA ASP A 533 3.63 13.71 -18.06
C ASP A 533 5.11 13.59 -17.70
N VAL A 534 5.93 14.50 -18.25
CA VAL A 534 7.39 14.46 -18.09
C VAL A 534 7.92 15.38 -17.00
N ARG A 535 7.06 16.18 -16.35
CA ARG A 535 7.49 17.30 -15.49
C ARG A 535 8.41 16.84 -14.35
N GLY A 536 8.02 15.80 -13.62
CA GLY A 536 8.86 15.18 -12.59
C GLY A 536 10.18 14.67 -13.15
N SER A 537 10.13 13.93 -14.27
CA SER A 537 11.33 13.37 -14.91
C SER A 537 12.30 14.44 -15.42
N LEU A 538 11.86 15.64 -15.79
CA LEU A 538 12.76 16.74 -16.16
C LEU A 538 13.63 17.18 -14.97
N LEU A 539 13.05 17.21 -13.76
CA LEU A 539 13.77 17.52 -12.53
C LEU A 539 14.68 16.37 -12.11
N ASP A 540 14.25 15.12 -12.29
CA ASP A 540 15.08 13.94 -12.04
C ASP A 540 16.31 13.93 -12.95
N LEU A 541 16.13 14.17 -14.25
CA LEU A 541 17.25 14.25 -15.20
C LEU A 541 18.21 15.40 -14.87
N ALA A 542 17.70 16.56 -14.45
CA ALA A 542 18.54 17.66 -14.00
C ALA A 542 19.33 17.29 -12.73
N ASN A 543 18.70 16.60 -11.77
CA ASN A 543 19.36 16.06 -10.59
C ASN A 543 20.49 15.09 -10.98
N PHE A 544 20.21 14.12 -11.84
CA PHE A 544 21.20 13.10 -12.22
C PHE A 544 22.39 13.72 -12.98
N ASP A 545 22.14 14.62 -13.93
CA ASP A 545 23.20 15.32 -14.66
C ASP A 545 24.06 16.21 -13.74
N SER A 546 23.47 16.78 -12.68
CA SER A 546 24.21 17.62 -11.72
C SER A 546 25.30 16.89 -10.94
N MET A 547 25.20 15.56 -10.82
CA MET A 547 26.19 14.73 -10.14
C MET A 547 27.32 14.28 -11.06
N THR A 548 27.15 14.45 -12.38
CA THR A 548 28.19 14.17 -13.36
C THR A 548 29.28 15.24 -13.26
N PRO A 549 30.57 14.87 -13.23
CA PRO A 549 31.66 15.85 -13.26
C PRO A 549 31.58 16.78 -14.47
N ASP A 550 31.90 18.07 -14.29
CA ASP A 550 31.75 19.07 -15.35
C ASP A 550 32.49 18.73 -16.65
N HIS A 551 33.66 18.07 -16.57
CA HIS A 551 34.43 17.62 -17.74
C HIS A 551 33.82 16.43 -18.48
N LEU A 552 32.83 15.76 -17.90
CA LEU A 552 32.11 14.62 -18.49
C LEU A 552 30.69 14.99 -18.92
N LYS A 553 30.11 16.10 -18.42
CA LYS A 553 28.75 16.50 -18.75
C LYS A 553 28.48 16.57 -20.25
N GLY A 554 29.44 17.07 -21.04
CA GLY A 554 29.32 17.18 -22.49
C GLY A 554 29.13 15.85 -23.25
N GLU A 555 29.27 14.70 -22.57
CA GLU A 555 28.96 13.39 -23.14
C GLU A 555 27.45 13.15 -23.28
N LEU A 556 26.60 13.82 -22.50
CA LEU A 556 25.15 13.79 -22.66
C LEU A 556 24.68 15.00 -23.45
N ARG A 557 24.04 14.78 -24.60
CA ARG A 557 23.44 15.87 -25.40
C ARG A 557 21.93 15.76 -25.50
N GLN A 558 21.39 14.55 -25.36
CA GLN A 558 19.96 14.31 -25.53
C GLN A 558 19.47 13.12 -24.71
N VAL A 559 18.26 13.24 -24.20
CA VAL A 559 17.46 12.16 -23.61
C VAL A 559 16.18 11.99 -24.44
N ASN A 560 15.81 10.77 -24.75
CA ASN A 560 14.54 10.44 -25.38
C ASN A 560 13.68 9.60 -24.42
N LEU A 561 12.45 10.02 -24.18
CA LEU A 561 11.45 9.29 -23.41
C LEU A 561 10.47 8.65 -24.40
N LYS A 562 10.64 7.34 -24.64
CA LYS A 562 9.92 6.55 -25.66
C LYS A 562 8.81 5.73 -25.03
N LYS A 563 7.62 5.69 -25.61
CA LYS A 563 6.57 4.79 -25.11
C LYS A 563 6.80 3.37 -25.62
N GLY A 564 6.51 2.40 -24.76
CA GLY A 564 6.69 0.99 -25.07
C GLY A 564 8.12 0.50 -24.93
N SER A 565 8.28 -0.81 -25.10
CA SER A 565 9.55 -1.53 -24.91
C SER A 565 10.55 -1.26 -26.04
N ASN A 566 11.82 -1.51 -25.76
CA ASN A 566 12.89 -1.39 -26.73
C ASN A 566 12.70 -2.41 -27.88
N PRO A 567 12.58 -1.97 -29.15
CA PRO A 567 12.37 -2.88 -30.28
C PRO A 567 13.56 -3.81 -30.54
N SER A 568 14.74 -3.50 -29.98
CA SER A 568 15.93 -4.34 -30.08
C SER A 568 16.06 -5.38 -28.95
N ASP A 569 15.17 -5.39 -27.96
CA ASP A 569 15.22 -6.36 -26.85
C ASP A 569 15.32 -7.83 -27.31
N PRO A 570 14.57 -8.29 -28.35
CA PRO A 570 14.73 -9.68 -28.82
C PRO A 570 16.14 -10.01 -29.31
N GLN A 571 16.85 -9.04 -29.89
CA GLN A 571 18.23 -9.23 -30.33
C GLN A 571 19.18 -9.31 -29.12
N TRP A 572 18.98 -8.45 -28.12
CA TRP A 572 19.78 -8.45 -26.89
C TRP A 572 19.54 -9.68 -26.04
N ALA A 573 18.29 -10.16 -25.97
CA ALA A 573 17.91 -11.42 -25.33
C ALA A 573 18.74 -12.60 -25.88
N VAL A 574 18.89 -12.67 -27.21
CA VAL A 574 19.73 -13.68 -27.87
C VAL A 574 21.21 -13.45 -27.56
N LYS A 575 21.70 -12.21 -27.68
CA LYS A 575 23.12 -11.88 -27.45
C LYS A 575 23.56 -12.19 -26.01
N TYR A 576 22.72 -11.91 -25.03
CA TYR A 576 23.04 -12.06 -23.60
C TYR A 576 22.62 -13.41 -23.02
N GLY A 577 21.92 -14.24 -23.81
CA GLY A 577 21.39 -15.53 -23.35
C GLY A 577 20.32 -15.37 -22.27
N MET A 578 19.51 -14.31 -22.37
CA MET A 578 18.48 -13.92 -21.41
C MET A 578 17.13 -13.82 -22.13
N PRO A 579 16.33 -14.90 -22.17
CA PRO A 579 15.09 -14.94 -22.96
C PRO A 579 14.06 -13.86 -22.58
N ASP A 580 14.06 -13.44 -21.31
CA ASP A 580 13.14 -12.42 -20.77
C ASP A 580 13.83 -11.05 -20.62
N PHE A 581 14.85 -10.78 -21.45
CA PHE A 581 15.59 -9.52 -21.40
C PHE A 581 14.71 -8.34 -21.84
N HIS A 582 14.69 -7.29 -21.02
CA HIS A 582 14.00 -6.04 -21.28
C HIS A 582 14.89 -4.86 -20.90
N SER A 583 15.18 -3.98 -21.86
CA SER A 583 15.99 -2.80 -21.59
C SER A 583 15.15 -1.69 -20.98
N ALA A 584 15.50 -1.23 -19.78
CA ALA A 584 14.90 -0.02 -19.20
C ALA A 584 15.33 1.24 -19.97
N ALA A 585 16.59 1.27 -20.42
CA ALA A 585 17.15 2.33 -21.24
C ALA A 585 18.25 1.80 -22.17
N THR A 586 18.72 2.65 -23.10
CA THR A 586 19.92 2.41 -23.92
C THR A 586 20.65 3.71 -24.23
N ALA A 587 21.99 3.69 -24.25
CA ALA A 587 22.80 4.85 -24.58
C ALA A 587 23.71 4.65 -25.80
N GLY A 588 23.96 5.76 -26.51
CA GLY A 588 24.95 5.82 -27.58
C GLY A 588 24.91 7.15 -28.32
N GLY A 589 26.05 7.58 -28.87
CA GLY A 589 26.14 8.80 -29.68
C GLY A 589 25.70 10.07 -28.95
N HIS A 590 26.02 10.17 -27.65
CA HIS A 590 25.59 11.25 -26.75
C HIS A 590 24.08 11.30 -26.46
N VAL A 591 23.37 10.20 -26.68
CA VAL A 591 21.92 10.10 -26.48
C VAL A 591 21.61 8.96 -25.51
N ILE A 592 20.73 9.22 -24.55
CA ILE A 592 20.09 8.18 -23.72
C ILE A 592 18.63 8.02 -24.16
N ASN A 593 18.16 6.79 -24.36
CA ASN A 593 16.76 6.48 -24.63
C ASN A 593 16.20 5.71 -23.43
N PHE A 594 15.21 6.28 -22.73
CA PHE A 594 14.40 5.56 -21.76
C PHE A 594 13.17 4.97 -22.44
N TRP A 595 12.90 3.70 -22.18
CA TRP A 595 11.75 2.96 -22.70
C TRP A 595 10.60 2.97 -21.68
N ASP A 596 9.38 2.69 -22.12
CA ASP A 596 8.15 2.78 -21.31
C ASP A 596 7.87 4.18 -20.70
N GLY A 597 8.34 5.23 -21.38
CA GLY A 597 8.08 6.62 -21.05
C GLY A 597 8.92 7.09 -19.86
N THR A 598 8.27 7.54 -18.80
CA THR A 598 8.92 8.06 -17.60
C THR A 598 9.14 7.01 -16.51
N SER A 599 8.56 5.82 -16.63
CA SER A 599 8.63 4.79 -15.58
C SER A 599 10.03 4.28 -15.30
N ASN A 600 10.91 4.32 -16.31
CA ASN A 600 12.29 3.87 -16.21
C ASN A 600 13.28 5.00 -15.93
N VAL A 601 12.82 6.25 -15.81
CA VAL A 601 13.67 7.38 -15.41
C VAL A 601 13.97 7.26 -13.92
N ASN A 602 15.13 6.70 -13.61
CA ASN A 602 15.67 6.62 -12.26
C ASN A 602 17.20 6.75 -12.29
N GLU A 603 17.76 7.04 -11.14
CA GLU A 603 19.17 7.40 -11.00
C GLU A 603 20.13 6.27 -11.40
N THR A 604 19.86 5.03 -10.97
CA THR A 604 20.69 3.87 -11.29
C THR A 604 20.75 3.63 -12.79
N THR A 605 19.57 3.65 -13.46
CA THR A 605 19.49 3.49 -14.90
C THR A 605 20.20 4.65 -15.61
N PHE A 606 19.97 5.90 -15.20
CA PHE A 606 20.67 7.05 -15.80
C PHE A 606 22.19 6.92 -15.66
N ASN A 607 22.69 6.60 -14.47
CA ASN A 607 24.13 6.47 -14.23
C ASN A 607 24.72 5.33 -15.07
N HIS A 608 24.06 4.18 -15.16
CA HIS A 608 24.48 3.08 -16.04
C HIS A 608 24.60 3.56 -17.49
N GLU A 609 23.55 4.18 -18.02
CA GLU A 609 23.56 4.70 -19.39
C GLU A 609 24.61 5.81 -19.62
N MET A 610 24.84 6.65 -18.61
CA MET A 610 25.90 7.65 -18.66
C MET A 610 27.29 7.01 -18.68
N GLY A 611 27.47 5.87 -18.00
CA GLY A 611 28.69 5.07 -18.08
C GLY A 611 29.00 4.61 -19.51
N HIS A 612 28.00 4.19 -20.28
CA HIS A 612 28.16 3.87 -21.72
C HIS A 612 28.60 5.09 -22.54
N LEU A 613 28.05 6.28 -22.26
CA LEU A 613 28.44 7.52 -22.96
C LEU A 613 29.88 7.93 -22.64
N ILE A 614 30.26 7.88 -21.36
CA ILE A 614 31.61 8.20 -20.88
C ILE A 614 32.64 7.22 -21.45
N GLY A 615 32.34 5.92 -21.43
CA GLY A 615 33.22 4.88 -21.98
C GLY A 615 33.42 5.00 -23.49
N ALA A 616 32.42 5.54 -24.21
CA ALA A 616 32.47 5.75 -25.66
C ALA A 616 33.28 6.98 -26.12
N ARG A 617 33.80 7.80 -25.21
CA ARG A 617 34.59 9.00 -25.51
C ARG A 617 35.93 8.64 -26.20
N ARG A 618 35.88 8.42 -27.51
CA ARG A 618 37.05 8.22 -28.37
C ARG A 618 37.69 9.56 -28.72
N GLY A 619 38.76 9.94 -28.03
CA GLY A 619 39.48 11.17 -28.40
C GLY A 619 40.56 11.71 -27.45
N PHE A 620 40.82 11.11 -26.29
CA PHE A 620 41.83 11.63 -25.36
C PHE A 620 43.09 10.75 -25.22
N THR A 621 43.09 9.53 -25.77
CA THR A 621 44.23 8.58 -25.68
C THR A 621 44.93 8.33 -27.01
N ASP A 622 44.69 9.16 -28.04
CA ASP A 622 45.40 9.04 -29.32
C ASP A 622 46.79 9.71 -29.26
N SER A 623 47.48 9.58 -28.13
CA SER A 623 48.94 9.68 -28.17
C SER A 623 49.44 8.50 -29.01
N VAL A 624 50.39 8.75 -29.90
CA VAL A 624 51.04 7.69 -30.68
C VAL A 624 51.64 6.60 -29.77
N TYR A 625 51.81 6.85 -28.47
CA TYR A 625 52.33 5.91 -27.48
C TYR A 625 51.30 4.88 -26.99
N ASP A 626 50.03 5.26 -26.84
CA ASP A 626 48.99 4.36 -26.30
C ASP A 626 48.50 3.35 -27.35
N LYS A 627 48.57 3.72 -28.63
CA LYS A 627 48.36 2.80 -29.77
C LYS A 627 49.36 1.64 -29.85
N TRP A 628 50.51 1.75 -29.16
CA TRP A 628 51.58 0.75 -29.26
C TRP A 628 51.64 -0.24 -28.09
N ASN A 629 51.00 0.04 -26.95
CA ASN A 629 51.13 -0.78 -25.73
C ASN A 629 49.83 -1.39 -25.20
N PHE A 630 48.67 -0.96 -25.67
CA PHE A 630 47.38 -1.57 -25.30
C PHE A 630 46.67 -2.04 -26.57
N THR A 631 46.27 -3.32 -26.60
CA THR A 631 45.30 -3.78 -27.59
C THR A 631 44.01 -3.00 -27.37
N GLU A 632 43.49 -2.32 -28.40
CA GLU A 632 42.22 -1.58 -28.29
C GLU A 632 41.15 -2.48 -27.66
N ASP A 633 40.72 -2.13 -26.44
CA ASP A 633 39.62 -2.83 -25.79
C ASP A 633 38.36 -2.68 -26.67
N ALA A 634 37.73 -3.80 -26.98
CA ALA A 634 36.46 -3.78 -27.71
C ALA A 634 35.37 -3.11 -26.84
N GLY A 635 34.39 -2.45 -27.45
CA GLY A 635 33.12 -2.17 -26.77
C GLY A 635 32.97 -0.85 -26.01
N ASN A 636 33.61 0.24 -26.46
CA ASN A 636 33.39 1.61 -25.92
C ASN A 636 33.65 1.71 -24.41
N VAL A 637 34.87 1.35 -23.99
CA VAL A 637 35.35 1.46 -22.61
C VAL A 637 36.70 2.19 -22.55
N PRO A 638 37.12 2.68 -21.38
CA PRO A 638 38.47 3.22 -21.21
C PRO A 638 39.55 2.19 -21.50
N ILE A 639 40.71 2.65 -21.97
CA ILE A 639 41.84 1.76 -22.29
C ILE A 639 42.32 1.02 -21.04
N GLY A 640 42.55 -0.28 -21.19
CA GLY A 640 43.04 -1.16 -20.13
C GLY A 640 41.93 -1.65 -19.21
N TRP A 641 40.66 -1.44 -19.54
CA TRP A 641 39.53 -1.88 -18.72
C TRP A 641 39.47 -3.41 -18.62
N ASP A 642 39.73 -4.14 -19.71
CA ASP A 642 39.76 -5.61 -19.71
C ASP A 642 40.79 -6.16 -18.72
N ASP A 643 41.97 -5.53 -18.65
CA ASP A 643 43.00 -5.88 -17.67
C ASP A 643 42.54 -5.62 -16.22
N ARG A 644 41.74 -4.58 -15.99
CA ARG A 644 41.18 -4.27 -14.66
C ARG A 644 40.13 -5.29 -14.24
N ILE A 645 39.24 -5.68 -15.16
CA ILE A 645 38.27 -6.79 -14.97
C ILE A 645 39.01 -8.06 -14.54
N LYS A 646 40.03 -8.46 -15.32
CA LYS A 646 40.82 -9.67 -15.07
C LYS A 646 41.56 -9.64 -13.74
N LYS A 647 42.10 -8.48 -13.35
CA LYS A 647 42.86 -8.32 -12.09
C LYS A 647 41.98 -8.38 -10.85
N ASP A 648 40.78 -7.81 -10.91
CA ASP A 648 39.82 -7.93 -9.81
C ASP A 648 39.27 -9.34 -9.68
N GLY A 649 39.05 -10.04 -10.81
CA GLY A 649 38.63 -11.45 -10.83
C GLY A 649 37.23 -11.70 -10.23
N GLN A 650 36.54 -10.65 -9.81
CA GLN A 650 35.17 -10.64 -9.30
C GLN A 650 34.28 -9.85 -10.25
N SER A 651 33.07 -10.36 -10.46
CA SER A 651 32.01 -9.71 -11.21
C SER A 651 31.48 -8.51 -10.44
N VAL A 652 31.22 -7.39 -11.12
CA VAL A 652 30.51 -6.25 -10.54
C VAL A 652 29.00 -6.52 -10.45
N SER A 653 28.45 -7.23 -11.43
CA SER A 653 27.06 -7.71 -11.45
C SER A 653 26.87 -8.80 -12.53
N ASP A 654 25.83 -9.63 -12.38
CA ASP A 654 25.46 -10.65 -13.38
C ASP A 654 25.24 -10.06 -14.78
N TYR A 655 24.84 -8.78 -14.85
CA TYR A 655 24.64 -8.06 -16.10
C TYR A 655 25.96 -7.52 -16.67
N GLY A 656 26.86 -7.01 -15.82
CA GLY A 656 28.20 -6.59 -16.22
C GLY A 656 29.01 -7.70 -16.88
N ASP A 657 28.82 -8.96 -16.45
CA ASP A 657 29.50 -10.12 -17.03
C ASP A 657 29.12 -10.42 -18.49
N LYS A 658 28.08 -9.77 -19.04
CA LYS A 658 27.59 -10.03 -20.40
C LYS A 658 28.41 -9.36 -21.49
N ALA A 659 29.02 -8.23 -21.20
CA ALA A 659 29.86 -7.49 -22.13
C ALA A 659 30.77 -6.52 -21.37
N ILE A 660 31.98 -6.33 -21.88
CA ILE A 660 32.96 -5.40 -21.30
C ILE A 660 32.43 -3.96 -21.14
N GLY A 661 31.60 -3.49 -22.08
CA GLY A 661 30.91 -2.20 -21.98
C GLY A 661 29.87 -2.16 -20.86
N GLU A 662 29.15 -3.26 -20.65
CA GLU A 662 28.18 -3.39 -19.54
C GLU A 662 28.92 -3.42 -18.19
N ASP A 663 30.06 -4.12 -18.10
CA ASP A 663 30.88 -4.12 -16.88
C ASP A 663 31.35 -2.69 -16.51
N PHE A 664 31.77 -1.89 -17.50
CA PHE A 664 32.13 -0.49 -17.25
C PHE A 664 30.94 0.35 -16.81
N ALA A 665 29.80 0.26 -17.51
CA ALA A 665 28.59 1.00 -17.18
C ALA A 665 28.05 0.65 -15.78
N GLU A 666 28.04 -0.63 -15.42
CA GLU A 666 27.66 -1.13 -14.09
C GLU A 666 28.65 -0.63 -13.02
N SER A 667 29.95 -0.68 -13.31
CA SER A 667 30.99 -0.18 -12.38
C SER A 667 30.87 1.32 -12.13
N TRP A 668 30.54 2.10 -13.18
CA TRP A 668 30.25 3.52 -13.04
C TRP A 668 28.99 3.75 -12.19
N ALA A 669 27.90 3.04 -12.46
CA ALA A 669 26.68 3.15 -11.67
C ALA A 669 26.88 2.80 -10.18
N HIS A 670 27.61 1.72 -9.90
CA HIS A 670 27.98 1.31 -8.54
C HIS A 670 28.88 2.33 -7.84
N TYR A 671 29.84 2.92 -8.57
CA TYR A 671 30.67 4.00 -8.04
C TYR A 671 29.84 5.22 -7.64
N MET A 672 28.91 5.65 -8.51
CA MET A 672 28.01 6.77 -8.23
C MET A 672 27.09 6.48 -7.02
N GLU A 673 26.50 5.29 -6.95
CA GLU A 673 25.68 4.87 -5.80
C GLU A 673 26.51 4.85 -4.50
N ALA A 674 27.74 4.32 -4.56
CA ALA A 674 28.62 4.28 -3.40
C ALA A 674 28.98 5.67 -2.88
N ARG A 675 29.15 6.67 -3.76
CA ARG A 675 29.39 8.07 -3.36
C ARG A 675 28.22 8.65 -2.56
N ILE A 676 27.00 8.39 -3.00
CA ILE A 676 25.77 8.86 -2.34
C ILE A 676 25.59 8.20 -0.98
N GLN A 677 25.89 6.89 -0.89
CA GLN A 677 25.84 6.14 0.36
C GLN A 677 27.00 6.49 1.33
N GLY A 678 28.00 7.23 0.86
CA GLY A 678 29.10 7.78 1.65
C GLY A 678 30.29 6.82 1.84
N THR A 679 31.18 7.22 2.76
CA THR A 679 32.50 6.57 2.95
C THR A 679 32.47 5.05 3.15
N PRO A 680 31.53 4.45 3.91
CA PRO A 680 31.48 3.00 4.06
C PRO A 680 31.23 2.26 2.75
N ALA A 681 30.29 2.73 1.92
CA ALA A 681 29.98 2.13 0.64
C ALA A 681 31.12 2.30 -0.36
N MET A 682 31.73 3.49 -0.41
CA MET A 682 32.94 3.73 -1.21
C MET A 682 34.10 2.81 -0.82
N THR A 683 34.31 2.59 0.48
CA THR A 683 35.36 1.68 0.96
C THR A 683 35.07 0.25 0.53
N LYS A 684 33.80 -0.17 0.58
CA LYS A 684 33.37 -1.50 0.14
C LYS A 684 33.64 -1.70 -1.34
N PHE A 685 33.19 -0.79 -2.21
CA PHE A 685 33.42 -0.88 -3.65
C PHE A 685 34.92 -0.91 -3.99
N ARG A 686 35.73 -0.06 -3.35
CA ARG A 686 37.19 -0.07 -3.47
C ARG A 686 37.83 -1.40 -3.03
N THR A 687 37.27 -2.07 -2.03
CA THR A 687 37.82 -3.33 -1.51
C THR A 687 37.44 -4.51 -2.40
N GLU A 688 36.22 -4.55 -2.91
CA GLU A 688 35.70 -5.65 -3.74
C GLU A 688 36.23 -5.56 -5.18
N HIS A 689 36.38 -4.34 -5.71
CA HIS A 689 36.82 -4.09 -7.08
C HIS A 689 37.93 -3.03 -7.16
N PRO A 690 39.11 -3.24 -6.53
CA PRO A 690 40.14 -2.22 -6.40
C PRO A 690 40.67 -1.68 -7.73
N ASN A 691 40.79 -2.52 -8.76
CA ASN A 691 41.33 -2.13 -10.05
C ASN A 691 40.29 -1.37 -10.89
N ARG A 692 39.02 -1.81 -10.87
CA ARG A 692 37.92 -1.05 -11.49
C ARG A 692 37.69 0.27 -10.78
N PHE A 693 37.68 0.27 -9.44
CA PHE A 693 37.58 1.47 -8.61
C PHE A 693 38.66 2.48 -8.98
N GLU A 694 39.93 2.06 -9.04
CA GLU A 694 41.04 2.96 -9.36
C GLU A 694 40.82 3.69 -10.69
N LEU A 695 40.38 2.97 -11.73
CA LEU A 695 40.14 3.60 -13.03
C LEU A 695 38.90 4.48 -13.00
N VAL A 696 37.77 4.00 -12.49
CA VAL A 696 36.52 4.78 -12.42
C VAL A 696 36.70 6.05 -11.57
N ASP A 697 37.41 5.97 -10.45
CA ASP A 697 37.74 7.10 -9.59
C ASP A 697 38.62 8.11 -10.32
N ARG A 698 39.59 7.64 -11.13
CA ARG A 698 40.39 8.50 -12.01
C ARG A 698 39.53 9.18 -13.05
N VAL A 699 38.70 8.44 -13.79
CA VAL A 699 37.75 8.99 -14.78
C VAL A 699 36.92 10.11 -14.17
N TYR A 700 36.39 9.86 -12.97
CA TYR A 700 35.52 10.79 -12.28
C TYR A 700 36.24 12.07 -11.87
N ASN A 701 37.48 11.98 -11.37
CA ASN A 701 38.17 13.14 -10.78
C ASN A 701 39.07 13.89 -11.78
N ASP A 702 39.68 13.18 -12.74
CA ASP A 702 40.76 13.69 -13.56
C ASP A 702 40.31 13.87 -15.01
N GLY A 703 39.81 15.05 -15.34
CA GLY A 703 39.28 15.33 -16.68
C GLY A 703 40.29 15.36 -17.83
N ASP A 704 41.59 15.40 -17.49
CA ASP A 704 42.69 15.59 -18.44
C ASP A 704 43.74 14.46 -18.44
N THR A 705 43.67 13.50 -17.51
CA THR A 705 44.65 12.40 -17.41
C THR A 705 43.97 11.04 -17.30
N TRP A 706 43.90 10.36 -18.44
CA TRP A 706 43.44 8.97 -18.56
C TRP A 706 44.62 8.02 -18.45
#